data_AF-A0A7F5RDK4-F1
#
_entry.id   AF-A0A7F5RDK4-F1
#
_cell.length_a   1.000
_cell.length_b   1.000
_cell.length_c   1.000
_cell.angle_alpha   90.00
_cell.angle_beta   90.00
_cell.angle_gamma   90.00
#
_symmetry.space_group_name_H-M   'P 1'
#
loop_
_entity.id
_entity.type
_entity.pdbx_description
1 polymer ?
#
loop_
_entity_poly.entity_id
_entity_poly.type
_entity_poly.pdbx_seq_one_letter_code
_entity_poly.pdbx_strand_id
1 'polypeptide(L)'
;MTEIKNNIGSFYLKKFQKMVQKQLETANTILLEDYFKTVVDIFILAHRRKQLVDSRNLKQLKKFYDCVASLMTYQLQTLCLKSLYDYHQYITDIKYSNNGFKIFLKRKVLVVPTEEEEEAGEETIAESEYTEEEEKQEEEQKAEEVEDEETISEMRNELELIFEPSFEEFSIEIINPIDAMIAAVMVVPRLETLLYLDYEGPAGRLTPVILSEIVDNYKNDIYNMLQEQRLGPEDRAHDFDRYLHLLNGEAESEVLVFLSEEHTIEEYVEQITMYKNLGESIPIDLEYVITVGMYEMHREELIQNFVDAAEQLKLQFINRLVSDYQKICKTLGDTYRKISDKLLTVPEGTHPLMDLIAYVNRVEEFDIPQMEDTLREIMRYILILCNFWPLTPQEIKQNSYTFAWYRMIPKKIEESREMIDRKTEEFKENLAVRIEKFIEDLEIYAKLVDELQYNGDIEDLDKYYKKAQKLDEKLVHAIVLIDEFNAEERAYGFEETQYPLRKKTHDKLTPFKKLYDNAVDYMENRNKWLNSKVGTYDPDEIETEVTTYYRNVYKLEKSFSDKPATCELAGTVREEIEDFKENLPIIHTLGNPGLKERHWEMISEIVGFPIVPDEELTLAKVIDYGLHDFIEKFESISEAASKENNLEKNIKKMKAEWEDVAFTALEYKDTGTYVISAIDDIQVQLDDHIIKAQTMKNSPYIKPFEAEILDWERRLHLLQVIIDEWLKVQSTWMYLEPIFSSPDIQQQMPEEGRKFTAMDKIWRELMKTVYTEPKVLVVVEIDKMVERLVKCNGLLDAVQRGLNNYLEVKRLYFPRFFFLSNDELLEILSETKDPTRVQPHLKKCFEGIAKLTFTADMDVTHMKSSEGEIVPLVDVIQTALARGQVEKWLVELEIDMKKSVHKMVAMAIADYTKKPRDVWVLVWPGQTVRTKIN
;
A
#
# COMPACT_ATOMS: atom_id res chain seq x y z
N MET A 1 67.95 -22.87 35.87
CA MET A 1 68.23 -23.37 34.50
C MET A 1 68.06 -24.87 34.35
N THR A 2 68.65 -25.73 35.20
CA THR A 2 68.57 -27.20 35.05
C THR A 2 67.15 -27.75 35.03
N GLU A 3 66.26 -27.26 35.92
CA GLU A 3 64.85 -27.65 35.95
C GLU A 3 64.09 -27.25 34.67
N ILE A 4 64.39 -26.07 34.14
CA ILE A 4 63.80 -25.54 32.90
C ILE A 4 64.25 -26.36 31.68
N LYS A 5 65.53 -26.72 31.62
CA LYS A 5 66.11 -27.55 30.54
C LYS A 5 65.62 -29.01 30.55
N ASN A 6 65.09 -29.49 31.66
CA ASN A 6 64.58 -30.85 31.80
C ASN A 6 63.09 -30.98 31.41
N ASN A 7 62.41 -29.89 31.07
CA ASN A 7 61.01 -29.96 30.65
C ASN A 7 60.88 -30.67 29.30
N ILE A 8 59.93 -31.59 29.21
CA ILE A 8 59.64 -32.35 27.98
C ILE A 8 58.48 -31.66 27.26
N GLY A 9 58.70 -31.25 26.00
CA GLY A 9 57.69 -30.60 25.15
C GLY A 9 57.55 -29.09 25.36
N SER A 10 56.67 -28.48 24.57
CA SER A 10 56.39 -27.05 24.56
C SER A 10 55.75 -26.57 25.86
N PHE A 11 56.12 -25.38 26.33
CA PHE A 11 55.59 -24.79 27.56
C PHE A 11 54.27 -24.06 27.35
N TYR A 12 53.35 -24.15 28.31
CA TYR A 12 52.34 -23.10 28.50
C TYR A 12 53.02 -21.86 29.10
N LEU A 13 52.80 -20.67 28.53
CA LEU A 13 53.45 -19.42 28.98
C LEU A 13 53.30 -19.20 30.48
N LYS A 14 52.07 -19.32 31.02
CA LYS A 14 51.79 -19.17 32.46
C LYS A 14 52.55 -20.20 33.33
N LYS A 15 52.77 -21.42 32.84
CA LYS A 15 53.53 -22.45 33.56
C LYS A 15 55.02 -22.13 33.56
N PHE A 16 55.55 -21.66 32.43
CA PHE A 16 56.94 -21.21 32.32
C PHE A 16 57.22 -20.02 33.24
N GLN A 17 56.35 -19.00 33.22
CA GLN A 17 56.43 -17.82 34.08
C GLN A 17 56.48 -18.20 35.57
N LYS A 18 55.54 -19.04 36.04
CA LYS A 18 55.52 -19.54 37.43
C LYS A 18 56.80 -20.28 37.81
N MET A 19 57.35 -21.07 36.88
CA MET A 19 58.60 -21.79 37.11
C MET A 19 59.79 -20.83 37.23
N VAL A 20 59.92 -19.85 36.32
CA VAL A 20 60.98 -18.85 36.36
C VAL A 20 60.89 -18.00 37.63
N GLN A 21 59.70 -17.53 37.99
CA GLN A 21 59.46 -16.78 39.21
C GLN A 21 59.86 -17.56 40.46
N LYS A 22 59.45 -18.83 40.57
CA LYS A 22 59.84 -19.71 41.69
C LYS A 22 61.36 -19.88 41.80
N GLN A 23 62.07 -19.98 40.67
CA GLN A 23 63.53 -20.06 40.67
C GLN A 23 64.17 -18.76 41.16
N LEU A 24 63.63 -17.60 40.76
CA LEU A 24 64.10 -16.29 41.21
C LEU A 24 63.85 -16.08 42.70
N GLU A 25 62.68 -16.47 43.20
CA GLU A 25 62.36 -16.46 44.64
C GLU A 25 63.32 -17.36 45.42
N THR A 26 63.55 -18.59 44.95
CA THR A 26 64.50 -19.52 45.58
C THR A 26 65.92 -18.96 45.57
N ALA A 27 66.37 -18.36 44.46
CA ALA A 27 67.67 -17.72 44.35
C ALA A 27 67.81 -16.53 45.31
N ASN A 28 66.77 -15.71 45.46
CA ASN A 28 66.73 -14.62 46.43
C ASN A 28 66.86 -15.13 47.86
N THR A 29 66.15 -16.20 48.22
CA THR A 29 66.26 -16.84 49.54
C THR A 29 67.69 -17.33 49.78
N ILE A 30 68.30 -18.04 48.84
CA ILE A 30 69.70 -18.51 48.96
C ILE A 30 70.67 -17.32 49.11
N LEU A 31 70.46 -16.24 48.35
CA LEU A 31 71.32 -15.05 48.42
C LEU A 31 71.26 -14.37 49.79
N LEU A 32 70.07 -14.23 50.37
CA LEU A 32 69.87 -13.51 51.63
C LEU A 32 70.08 -14.40 52.87
N GLU A 33 69.52 -15.60 52.88
CA GLU A 33 69.48 -16.49 54.04
C GLU A 33 70.71 -17.39 54.16
N ASP A 34 71.35 -17.76 53.04
CA ASP A 34 72.53 -18.63 53.05
C ASP A 34 73.81 -17.84 52.78
N TYR A 35 73.95 -17.25 51.58
CA TYR A 35 75.17 -16.55 51.18
C TYR A 35 75.45 -15.35 52.08
N PHE A 36 74.51 -14.41 52.17
CA PHE A 36 74.70 -13.19 52.94
C PHE A 36 74.83 -13.48 54.45
N LYS A 37 74.00 -14.37 55.00
CA LYS A 37 74.10 -14.80 56.40
C LYS A 37 75.42 -15.49 56.72
N THR A 38 75.92 -16.37 55.84
CA THR A 38 77.23 -17.03 56.04
C THR A 38 78.34 -16.01 56.05
N VAL A 39 78.29 -15.01 55.17
CA VAL A 39 79.23 -13.88 55.19
C VAL A 39 79.12 -13.13 56.52
N VAL A 40 77.91 -12.80 56.99
CA VAL A 40 77.69 -12.19 58.32
C VAL A 40 78.33 -13.03 59.43
N ASP A 41 78.08 -14.33 59.48
CA ASP A 41 78.60 -15.23 60.52
C ASP A 41 80.14 -15.32 60.53
N ILE A 42 80.77 -15.37 59.35
CA ILE A 42 82.23 -15.31 59.20
C ILE A 42 82.78 -14.03 59.84
N PHE A 43 82.15 -12.89 59.55
CA PHE A 43 82.60 -11.60 60.09
C PHE A 43 82.25 -11.44 61.58
N ILE A 44 81.15 -11.99 62.09
CA ILE A 44 80.85 -12.05 63.54
C ILE A 44 81.91 -12.88 64.27
N LEU A 45 82.31 -14.02 63.72
CA LEU A 45 83.37 -14.86 64.28
C LEU A 45 84.73 -14.14 64.28
N ALA A 46 85.07 -13.46 63.18
CA ALA A 46 86.28 -12.63 63.08
C ALA A 46 86.27 -11.46 64.07
N HIS A 47 85.09 -10.84 64.30
CA HIS A 47 84.89 -9.79 65.31
C HIS A 47 85.15 -10.32 66.72
N ARG A 48 84.56 -11.46 67.08
CA ARG A 48 84.76 -12.12 68.39
C ARG A 48 86.22 -12.49 68.66
N ARG A 49 86.97 -12.83 67.60
CA ARG A 49 88.42 -13.13 67.66
C ARG A 49 89.32 -11.89 67.65
N LYS A 50 88.75 -10.67 67.64
CA LYS A 50 89.48 -9.38 67.53
C LYS A 50 90.38 -9.30 66.28
N GLN A 51 90.00 -10.00 65.21
CA GLN A 51 90.74 -10.02 63.94
C GLN A 51 90.24 -8.96 62.95
N LEU A 52 89.21 -8.19 63.33
CA LEU A 52 88.70 -7.06 62.57
C LEU A 52 89.31 -5.73 63.07
N VAL A 53 89.21 -4.70 62.24
CA VAL A 53 89.68 -3.33 62.53
C VAL A 53 89.02 -2.80 63.82
N ASP A 54 89.80 -2.13 64.69
CA ASP A 54 89.31 -1.55 65.95
C ASP A 54 88.18 -0.53 65.69
N SER A 55 87.03 -0.72 66.33
CA SER A 55 85.83 0.11 66.16
C SER A 55 86.03 1.56 66.58
N ARG A 56 87.11 1.88 67.32
CA ARG A 56 87.48 3.26 67.68
C ARG A 56 88.08 4.06 66.52
N ASN A 57 88.57 3.40 65.46
CA ASN A 57 89.12 4.06 64.27
C ASN A 57 88.13 4.02 63.10
N LEU A 58 87.13 4.90 63.17
CA LEU A 58 86.03 4.99 62.19
C LEU A 58 86.51 5.17 60.74
N LYS A 59 87.63 5.89 60.51
CA LYS A 59 88.18 6.08 59.15
C LYS A 59 88.73 4.80 58.54
N GLN A 60 89.39 3.97 59.35
CA GLN A 60 89.97 2.71 58.87
C GLN A 60 88.90 1.62 58.76
N LEU A 61 87.93 1.61 59.67
CA LEU A 61 86.76 0.74 59.64
C LEU A 61 85.94 0.96 58.35
N LYS A 62 85.65 2.24 58.03
CA LYS A 62 84.94 2.61 56.80
C LYS A 62 85.66 2.11 55.54
N LYS A 63 86.97 2.36 55.42
CA LYS A 63 87.77 1.88 54.27
C LYS A 63 87.75 0.36 54.14
N PHE A 64 87.82 -0.38 55.25
CA PHE A 64 87.79 -1.84 55.24
C PHE A 64 86.44 -2.37 54.75
N TYR A 65 85.32 -1.87 55.29
CA TYR A 65 83.99 -2.28 54.86
C TYR A 65 83.62 -1.78 53.45
N ASP A 66 84.16 -0.64 52.99
CA ASP A 66 84.06 -0.21 51.59
C ASP A 66 84.76 -1.21 50.65
N CYS A 67 85.91 -1.78 51.04
CA CYS A 67 86.57 -2.85 50.29
C CYS A 67 85.76 -4.16 50.30
N VAL A 68 85.18 -4.54 51.45
CA VAL A 68 84.30 -5.73 51.55
C VAL A 68 83.04 -5.54 50.71
N ALA A 69 82.39 -4.38 50.79
CA ALA A 69 81.24 -4.04 49.97
C ALA A 69 81.59 -4.07 48.48
N SER A 70 82.76 -3.58 48.08
CA SER A 70 83.24 -3.64 46.69
C SER A 70 83.44 -5.08 46.20
N LEU A 71 84.00 -5.96 47.04
CA LEU A 71 84.17 -7.38 46.70
C LEU A 71 82.83 -8.11 46.58
N MET A 72 81.91 -7.91 47.54
CA MET A 72 80.57 -8.51 47.50
C MET A 72 79.76 -7.97 46.31
N THR A 73 79.86 -6.67 46.03
CA THR A 73 79.24 -6.02 44.86
C THR A 73 79.76 -6.64 43.56
N TYR A 74 81.07 -6.86 43.43
CA TYR A 74 81.66 -7.52 42.26
C TYR A 74 81.18 -8.98 42.10
N GLN A 75 81.03 -9.72 43.21
CA GLN A 75 80.52 -11.09 43.18
C GLN A 75 79.04 -11.16 42.75
N LEU A 76 78.18 -10.29 43.29
CA LEU A 76 76.77 -10.17 42.90
C LEU A 76 76.62 -9.71 41.45
N GLN A 77 77.45 -8.75 41.01
CA GLN A 77 77.49 -8.30 39.61
C GLN A 77 77.86 -9.44 38.66
N THR A 78 78.91 -10.20 38.99
CA THR A 78 79.35 -11.35 38.19
C THR A 78 78.27 -12.43 38.12
N LEU A 79 77.60 -12.70 39.24
CA LEU A 79 76.49 -13.64 39.30
C LEU A 79 75.33 -13.20 38.40
N CYS A 80 74.89 -11.94 38.52
CA CYS A 80 73.79 -11.40 37.73
C CYS A 80 74.11 -11.43 36.23
N LEU A 81 75.31 -10.99 35.82
CA LEU A 81 75.72 -11.02 34.41
C LEU A 81 75.73 -12.45 33.86
N LYS A 82 76.15 -13.44 34.66
CA LYS A 82 76.11 -14.85 34.26
C LYS A 82 74.68 -15.38 34.14
N SER A 83 73.79 -15.03 35.09
CA SER A 83 72.37 -15.40 35.03
C SER A 83 71.66 -14.79 33.83
N LEU A 84 71.93 -13.52 33.52
CA LEU A 84 71.41 -12.84 32.34
C LEU A 84 71.89 -13.51 31.04
N TYR A 85 73.18 -13.84 30.96
CA TYR A 85 73.74 -14.58 29.82
C TYR A 85 73.09 -15.97 29.66
N ASP A 86 72.99 -16.74 30.75
CA ASP A 86 72.42 -18.09 30.72
C ASP A 86 70.93 -18.08 30.33
N TYR A 87 70.17 -17.08 30.78
CA TYR A 87 68.76 -16.89 30.40
C TYR A 87 68.60 -16.45 28.95
N HIS A 88 69.37 -15.45 28.52
CA HIS A 88 69.40 -15.00 27.13
C HIS A 88 69.71 -16.16 26.19
N GLN A 89 70.80 -16.88 26.44
CA GLN A 89 71.19 -18.05 25.64
C GLN A 89 70.09 -19.11 25.57
N TYR A 90 69.40 -19.38 26.69
CA TYR A 90 68.30 -20.35 26.69
C TYR A 90 67.10 -19.89 25.86
N ILE A 91 66.69 -18.63 25.97
CA ILE A 91 65.55 -18.10 25.21
C ILE A 91 65.87 -18.04 23.71
N THR A 92 67.11 -17.67 23.34
CA THR A 92 67.53 -17.59 21.94
C THR A 92 67.88 -18.94 21.31
N ASP A 93 68.11 -20.00 22.11
CA ASP A 93 68.44 -21.35 21.63
C ASP A 93 67.18 -22.19 21.34
N ILE A 94 66.42 -21.71 20.36
CA ILE A 94 65.13 -22.26 19.91
C ILE A 94 65.33 -23.67 19.31
N LYS A 95 64.49 -24.63 19.70
CA LYS A 95 64.47 -26.05 19.25
C LYS A 95 65.67 -26.93 19.64
N TYR A 96 66.63 -26.42 20.41
CA TYR A 96 67.70 -27.22 20.99
C TYR A 96 67.54 -27.32 22.50
N SER A 97 67.88 -26.26 23.25
CA SER A 97 67.67 -26.23 24.71
C SER A 97 66.24 -25.82 25.08
N ASN A 98 65.59 -24.99 24.25
CA ASN A 98 64.23 -24.53 24.46
C ASN A 98 63.26 -25.28 23.53
N ASN A 99 62.32 -26.02 24.14
CA ASN A 99 61.34 -26.85 23.44
C ASN A 99 60.15 -26.05 22.89
N GLY A 100 60.15 -24.71 23.01
CA GLY A 100 59.10 -23.85 22.48
C GLY A 100 57.92 -23.67 23.42
N PHE A 101 56.88 -23.01 22.93
CA PHE A 101 55.72 -22.56 23.70
C PHE A 101 54.41 -22.82 22.95
N LYS A 102 53.36 -23.17 23.69
CA LYS A 102 52.02 -23.39 23.15
C LYS A 102 51.30 -22.05 22.96
N ILE A 103 50.69 -21.88 21.79
CA ILE A 103 49.74 -20.80 21.47
C ILE A 103 48.47 -21.41 20.88
N PHE A 104 47.33 -20.76 21.09
CA PHE A 104 46.03 -21.22 20.62
C PHE A 104 45.47 -20.20 19.64
N LEU A 105 45.07 -20.64 18.45
CA LEU A 105 44.34 -19.80 17.51
C LEU A 105 42.85 -19.94 17.79
N LYS A 106 42.21 -18.83 18.13
CA LYS A 106 40.80 -18.79 18.49
C LYS A 106 40.05 -17.72 17.71
N ARG A 107 38.74 -17.87 17.67
CA ARG A 107 37.81 -16.84 17.20
C ARG A 107 37.51 -15.88 18.36
N LYS A 108 37.61 -14.57 18.12
CA LYS A 108 37.08 -13.56 19.03
C LYS A 108 35.62 -13.29 18.67
N VAL A 109 34.72 -13.49 19.62
CA VAL A 109 33.31 -13.09 19.50
C VAL A 109 33.21 -11.70 20.13
N LEU A 110 33.03 -10.68 19.31
CA LEU A 110 32.71 -9.33 19.80
C LEU A 110 31.25 -9.33 20.25
N VAL A 111 31.02 -9.54 21.55
CA VAL A 111 29.73 -9.19 22.15
C VAL A 111 29.72 -7.67 22.25
N VAL A 112 28.95 -7.02 21.38
CA VAL A 112 28.62 -5.60 21.56
C VAL A 112 27.71 -5.53 22.78
N PRO A 113 28.09 -4.85 23.88
CA PRO A 113 27.18 -4.67 25.00
C PRO A 113 26.04 -3.77 24.53
N THR A 114 24.81 -4.25 24.64
CA THR A 114 23.64 -3.38 24.59
C THR A 114 23.73 -2.36 25.73
N GLU A 115 23.53 -1.08 25.43
CA GLU A 115 23.53 0.04 26.37
C GLU A 115 22.35 -0.05 27.37
N GLU A 116 22.30 -1.07 28.23
CA GLU A 116 21.41 -1.13 29.39
C GLU A 116 22.06 -2.00 30.48
N GLU A 117 23.17 -1.56 31.06
CA GLU A 117 23.67 -2.10 32.34
C GLU A 117 24.72 -1.17 33.01
N GLU A 118 24.39 0.12 33.13
CA GLU A 118 24.96 1.01 34.14
C GLU A 118 23.83 1.50 35.04
N GLU A 119 23.36 0.68 35.99
CA GLU A 119 22.76 1.10 37.27
C GLU A 119 22.24 -0.10 38.10
N ALA A 120 23.13 -0.79 38.80
CA ALA A 120 22.91 -1.50 40.07
C ALA A 120 24.23 -2.21 40.41
N GLY A 121 25.04 -1.75 41.36
CA GLY A 121 24.76 -1.88 42.78
C GLY A 121 25.81 -2.81 43.38
N GLU A 122 26.71 -2.23 44.18
CA GLU A 122 27.56 -2.98 45.12
C GLU A 122 26.69 -3.88 46.01
N GLU A 123 27.01 -5.17 46.14
CA GLU A 123 27.24 -5.83 47.45
C GLU A 123 27.43 -7.36 47.34
N THR A 124 28.54 -7.81 47.94
CA THR A 124 28.74 -9.04 48.73
C THR A 124 28.63 -10.45 48.14
N ILE A 125 29.73 -11.16 48.38
CA ILE A 125 29.96 -12.61 48.32
C ILE A 125 29.04 -13.37 49.29
N ALA A 126 28.34 -14.40 48.81
CA ALA A 126 28.02 -15.61 49.58
C ALA A 126 27.68 -16.80 48.66
N GLU A 127 28.29 -17.95 48.94
CA GLU A 127 27.99 -19.25 48.36
C GLU A 127 26.57 -19.73 48.77
N SER A 128 25.78 -20.27 47.82
CA SER A 128 24.89 -21.43 48.08
C SER A 128 24.24 -21.97 46.80
N GLU A 129 24.16 -23.29 46.73
CA GLU A 129 23.42 -24.13 45.77
C GLU A 129 21.92 -23.75 45.65
N TYR A 130 21.29 -23.91 44.48
CA TYR A 130 20.03 -24.67 44.21
C TYR A 130 19.26 -24.25 42.92
N THR A 131 19.07 -25.24 42.04
CA THR A 131 17.92 -25.63 41.16
C THR A 131 17.39 -24.81 39.96
N GLU A 132 17.39 -25.49 38.80
CA GLU A 132 16.99 -25.15 37.41
C GLU A 132 15.47 -25.14 37.10
N GLU A 133 14.56 -24.78 38.02
CA GLU A 133 13.11 -24.94 37.76
C GLU A 133 12.26 -23.66 37.67
N GLU A 134 12.85 -22.45 37.72
CA GLU A 134 12.07 -21.20 37.62
C GLU A 134 12.34 -20.34 36.37
N GLU A 135 13.33 -20.63 35.53
CA GLU A 135 13.56 -19.88 34.26
C GLU A 135 12.66 -20.33 33.10
N LYS A 136 12.00 -21.50 33.18
CA LYS A 136 11.19 -22.04 32.07
C LYS A 136 9.79 -21.43 31.92
N GLN A 137 9.35 -20.56 32.83
CA GLN A 137 8.00 -19.97 32.77
C GLN A 137 7.97 -18.51 32.30
N GLU A 138 9.10 -17.82 32.17
CA GLU A 138 9.15 -16.46 31.61
C GLU A 138 9.59 -16.41 30.13
N GLU A 139 10.21 -17.47 29.59
CA GLU A 139 10.59 -17.53 28.16
C GLU A 139 9.42 -17.92 27.22
N GLU A 140 8.36 -18.57 27.72
CA GLU A 140 7.21 -18.99 26.89
C GLU A 140 6.16 -17.88 26.65
N GLN A 141 6.31 -16.69 27.23
CA GLN A 141 5.36 -15.57 27.06
C GLN A 141 5.87 -14.37 26.23
N LYS A 142 7.09 -14.41 25.70
CA LYS A 142 7.63 -13.38 24.78
C LYS A 142 7.70 -13.81 23.31
N ALA A 143 7.09 -14.95 22.95
CA ALA A 143 7.13 -15.51 21.60
C ALA A 143 5.96 -15.12 20.68
N GLU A 144 5.10 -14.18 21.07
CA GLU A 144 4.07 -13.61 20.20
C GLU A 144 4.14 -12.07 20.26
N GLU A 145 4.19 -11.44 19.08
CA GLU A 145 4.36 -9.99 18.79
C GLU A 145 5.81 -9.53 18.58
N VAL A 146 6.29 -9.59 17.32
CA VAL A 146 6.65 -8.42 16.47
C VAL A 146 6.88 -8.94 15.04
N GLU A 147 5.91 -8.70 14.16
CA GLU A 147 6.12 -8.57 12.72
C GLU A 147 6.78 -7.20 12.50
N ASP A 148 8.05 -7.15 12.10
CA ASP A 148 8.64 -6.03 11.37
C ASP A 148 9.87 -6.51 10.60
N GLU A 149 9.70 -6.62 9.28
CA GLU A 149 10.64 -7.17 8.29
C GLU A 149 11.82 -6.22 7.95
N GLU A 150 12.16 -5.24 8.79
CA GLU A 150 13.13 -4.18 8.44
C GLU A 150 14.27 -3.96 9.46
N THR A 151 14.60 -4.96 10.29
CA THR A 151 15.68 -4.86 11.29
C THR A 151 16.66 -6.06 11.31
N ILE A 152 16.86 -6.76 10.19
CA ILE A 152 17.87 -7.82 10.05
C ILE A 152 18.89 -7.43 8.97
N SER A 153 19.47 -6.22 9.06
CA SER A 153 20.41 -5.74 8.03
C SER A 153 21.81 -5.33 8.51
N GLU A 154 22.15 -5.34 9.81
CA GLU A 154 23.49 -4.89 10.23
C GLU A 154 24.06 -5.66 11.44
N MET A 155 24.18 -7.00 11.32
CA MET A 155 25.06 -7.77 12.22
C MET A 155 26.11 -8.54 11.42
N ARG A 156 27.02 -7.80 10.77
CA ARG A 156 28.31 -8.38 10.39
C ARG A 156 29.07 -8.67 11.69
N ASN A 157 29.07 -9.93 12.11
CA ASN A 157 30.05 -10.42 13.07
C ASN A 157 31.44 -10.24 12.45
N GLU A 158 32.16 -9.17 12.79
CA GLU A 158 33.56 -9.02 12.41
C GLU A 158 34.35 -10.17 13.03
N LEU A 159 34.63 -11.19 12.21
CA LEU A 159 35.40 -12.34 12.63
C LEU A 159 36.87 -11.95 12.74
N GLU A 160 37.35 -11.79 13.97
CA GLU A 160 38.76 -11.58 14.25
C GLU A 160 39.38 -12.88 14.79
N LEU A 161 40.39 -13.41 14.09
CA LEU A 161 41.21 -14.52 14.58
C LEU A 161 42.28 -13.99 15.52
N ILE A 162 42.33 -14.52 16.73
CA ILE A 162 43.25 -14.08 17.78
C ILE A 162 44.13 -15.22 18.29
N PHE A 163 45.33 -14.86 18.74
CA PHE A 163 46.26 -15.78 19.38
C PHE A 163 46.15 -15.64 20.91
N GLU A 164 46.01 -16.76 21.61
CA GLU A 164 46.03 -16.82 23.07
C GLU A 164 47.23 -17.66 23.55
N PRO A 165 48.16 -17.11 24.36
CA PRO A 165 48.30 -15.68 24.68
C PRO A 165 48.67 -14.85 23.45
N SER A 166 48.39 -13.54 23.50
CA SER A 166 48.78 -12.64 22.41
C SER A 166 50.31 -12.53 22.29
N PHE A 167 50.83 -12.22 21.10
CA PHE A 167 52.29 -12.07 20.92
C PHE A 167 52.90 -10.94 21.74
N GLU A 168 52.11 -9.91 22.07
CA GLU A 168 52.53 -8.81 22.94
C GLU A 168 52.65 -9.26 24.40
N GLU A 169 51.61 -9.90 24.94
CA GLU A 169 51.67 -10.51 26.28
C GLU A 169 52.81 -11.51 26.39
N PHE A 170 53.00 -12.33 25.36
CA PHE A 170 54.10 -13.29 25.28
C PHE A 170 55.46 -12.60 25.34
N SER A 171 55.64 -11.49 24.60
CA SER A 171 56.89 -10.72 24.60
C SER A 171 57.20 -10.11 25.97
N ILE A 172 56.19 -9.52 26.61
CA ILE A 172 56.32 -8.94 27.95
C ILE A 172 56.75 -10.01 28.96
N GLU A 173 56.08 -11.16 28.97
CA GLU A 173 56.33 -12.20 29.97
C GLU A 173 57.69 -12.91 29.81
N ILE A 174 58.21 -13.02 28.59
CA ILE A 174 59.55 -13.57 28.36
C ILE A 174 60.66 -12.57 28.71
N ILE A 175 60.41 -11.27 28.59
CA ILE A 175 61.39 -10.21 28.87
C ILE A 175 61.44 -9.86 30.37
N ASN A 176 60.30 -9.82 31.06
CA ASN A 176 60.18 -9.47 32.50
C ASN A 176 61.19 -10.17 33.43
N PRO A 177 61.53 -11.45 33.26
CA PRO A 177 62.53 -12.13 34.08
C PRO A 177 63.92 -11.46 34.11
N ILE A 178 64.31 -10.74 33.06
CA ILE A 178 65.59 -10.00 33.02
C ILE A 178 65.60 -8.90 34.09
N ASP A 179 64.52 -8.14 34.22
CA ASP A 179 64.40 -7.10 35.24
C ASP A 179 64.31 -7.68 36.65
N ALA A 180 63.60 -8.80 36.80
CA ALA A 180 63.50 -9.50 38.06
C ALA A 180 64.85 -10.06 38.55
N MET A 181 65.71 -10.55 37.64
CA MET A 181 67.08 -10.99 37.96
C MET A 181 67.96 -9.83 38.44
N ILE A 182 67.80 -8.64 37.87
CA ILE A 182 68.54 -7.44 38.29
C ILE A 182 68.03 -6.98 39.66
N ALA A 183 66.71 -6.93 39.85
CA ALA A 183 66.11 -6.55 41.13
C ALA A 183 66.58 -7.47 42.27
N ALA A 184 66.69 -8.78 42.03
CA ALA A 184 67.16 -9.78 43.00
C ALA A 184 68.51 -9.43 43.65
N VAL A 185 69.50 -8.99 42.86
CA VAL A 185 70.85 -8.68 43.39
C VAL A 185 70.96 -7.30 44.04
N MET A 186 69.96 -6.42 43.83
CA MET A 186 69.93 -5.06 44.36
C MET A 186 69.32 -4.98 45.78
N VAL A 187 68.85 -6.10 46.33
CA VAL A 187 68.20 -6.16 47.67
C VAL A 187 69.21 -6.40 48.81
N VAL A 188 70.42 -6.89 48.52
CA VAL A 188 71.40 -7.31 49.53
C VAL A 188 71.94 -6.09 50.31
N PRO A 189 71.80 -6.04 51.66
CA PRO A 189 72.28 -4.92 52.46
C PRO A 189 73.80 -4.91 52.60
N ARG A 190 74.38 -3.75 52.91
CA ARG A 190 75.81 -3.66 53.28
C ARG A 190 76.05 -4.35 54.63
N LEU A 191 77.26 -4.87 54.84
CA LEU A 191 77.55 -5.75 55.98
C LEU A 191 77.65 -4.98 57.32
N GLU A 192 78.19 -3.77 57.27
CA GLU A 192 78.42 -2.90 58.43
C GLU A 192 77.13 -2.41 59.09
N THR A 193 76.01 -2.35 58.35
CA THR A 193 74.71 -1.89 58.87
C THR A 193 74.05 -2.93 59.79
N LEU A 194 74.51 -4.19 59.76
CA LEU A 194 74.05 -5.27 60.62
C LEU A 194 75.02 -5.59 61.77
N LEU A 195 76.32 -5.35 61.56
CA LEU A 195 77.35 -5.65 62.56
C LEU A 195 77.51 -4.55 63.62
N TYR A 196 77.10 -3.30 63.32
CA TYR A 196 77.19 -2.17 64.23
C TYR A 196 75.85 -1.45 64.34
N LEU A 197 75.23 -1.49 65.52
CA LEU A 197 73.95 -0.82 65.81
C LEU A 197 74.06 0.72 65.79
N ASP A 198 75.24 1.27 66.08
CA ASP A 198 75.50 2.72 66.20
C ASP A 198 76.22 3.31 64.97
N TYR A 199 76.09 2.68 63.79
CA TYR A 199 76.79 3.15 62.58
C TYR A 199 76.15 4.42 62.00
N GLU A 200 76.86 5.55 62.05
CA GLU A 200 76.41 6.85 61.53
C GLU A 200 76.59 7.03 60.00
N GLY A 201 76.91 5.98 59.25
CA GLY A 201 77.02 6.02 57.79
C GLY A 201 75.70 5.69 57.08
N PRO A 202 75.59 5.94 55.76
CA PRO A 202 74.33 5.72 55.03
C PRO A 202 73.93 4.23 55.07
N ALA A 203 72.68 3.96 55.48
CA ALA A 203 72.06 2.64 55.38
C ALA A 203 71.87 2.27 53.90
N GLY A 204 72.92 1.71 53.31
CA GLY A 204 72.96 1.38 51.88
C GLY A 204 72.77 -0.11 51.62
N ARG A 205 72.15 -0.43 50.49
CA ARG A 205 72.26 -1.74 49.85
C ARG A 205 73.53 -1.79 49.01
N LEU A 206 73.99 -3.00 48.69
CA LEU A 206 75.01 -3.18 47.67
C LEU A 206 74.43 -2.73 46.33
N THR A 207 75.23 -2.03 45.52
CA THR A 207 74.81 -1.51 44.21
C THR A 207 75.69 -2.11 43.11
N PRO A 208 75.46 -3.37 42.71
CA PRO A 208 76.06 -3.95 41.51
C PRO A 208 75.88 -3.02 40.30
N VAL A 209 76.96 -2.71 39.59
CA VAL A 209 76.88 -1.87 38.39
C VAL A 209 76.66 -2.77 37.18
N ILE A 210 75.41 -2.89 36.75
CA ILE A 210 75.05 -3.57 35.51
C ILE A 210 74.82 -2.50 34.46
N LEU A 211 75.61 -2.51 33.37
CA LEU A 211 75.48 -1.53 32.30
C LEU A 211 74.12 -1.70 31.62
N SER A 212 73.34 -0.62 31.54
CA SER A 212 72.04 -0.63 30.86
C SER A 212 72.17 -1.09 29.41
N GLU A 213 73.26 -0.72 28.73
CA GLU A 213 73.57 -1.15 27.36
C GLU A 213 73.57 -2.68 27.19
N ILE A 214 74.06 -3.45 28.18
CA ILE A 214 74.07 -4.92 28.12
C ILE A 214 72.64 -5.47 28.30
N VAL A 215 71.87 -4.89 29.21
CA VAL A 215 70.49 -5.29 29.51
C VAL A 215 69.58 -4.98 28.33
N ASP A 216 69.69 -3.77 27.80
CA ASP A 216 68.91 -3.29 26.66
C ASP A 216 69.24 -4.12 25.40
N ASN A 217 70.52 -4.47 25.18
CA ASN A 217 70.89 -5.37 24.09
C ASN A 217 70.22 -6.74 24.24
N TYR A 218 70.27 -7.38 25.41
CA TYR A 218 69.60 -8.68 25.61
C TYR A 218 68.09 -8.61 25.47
N LYS A 219 67.44 -7.54 25.96
CA LYS A 219 66.00 -7.34 25.78
C LYS A 219 65.63 -7.14 24.32
N ASN A 220 66.40 -6.31 23.60
CA ASN A 220 66.18 -6.04 22.18
C ASN A 220 66.42 -7.28 21.32
N ASP A 221 67.48 -8.05 21.61
CA ASP A 221 67.79 -9.28 20.89
C ASP A 221 66.66 -10.32 21.06
N ILE A 222 66.17 -10.51 22.29
CA ILE A 222 65.01 -11.37 22.57
C ILE A 222 63.76 -10.83 21.87
N TYR A 223 63.46 -9.54 22.01
CA TYR A 223 62.29 -8.92 21.38
C TYR A 223 62.30 -9.10 19.86
N ASN A 224 63.41 -8.76 19.19
CA ASN A 224 63.55 -8.91 17.74
C ASN A 224 63.38 -10.36 17.30
N MET A 225 63.95 -11.31 18.04
CA MET A 225 63.74 -12.73 17.79
C MET A 225 62.27 -13.13 17.93
N LEU A 226 61.56 -12.67 18.97
CA LEU A 226 60.12 -12.94 19.14
C LEU A 226 59.28 -12.34 17.99
N GLN A 227 59.65 -11.13 17.52
CA GLN A 227 59.01 -10.48 16.39
C GLN A 227 59.27 -11.21 15.06
N GLU A 228 60.41 -11.87 14.89
CA GLU A 228 60.66 -12.72 13.71
C GLU A 228 59.89 -14.04 13.81
N GLN A 229 59.86 -14.65 15.00
CA GLN A 229 59.19 -15.93 15.21
C GLN A 229 57.65 -15.86 15.13
N ARG A 230 57.03 -14.69 15.36
CA ARG A 230 55.57 -14.51 15.25
C ARG A 230 55.04 -14.61 13.82
N LEU A 231 55.86 -14.26 12.83
CA LEU A 231 55.45 -14.23 11.42
C LEU A 231 55.00 -15.61 10.93
N GLY A 232 55.63 -16.68 11.44
CA GLY A 232 55.28 -18.04 11.06
C GLY A 232 53.84 -18.44 11.46
N PRO A 233 53.46 -18.33 12.74
CA PRO A 233 52.07 -18.52 13.15
C PRO A 233 51.06 -17.58 12.46
N GLU A 234 51.41 -16.31 12.26
CA GLU A 234 50.55 -15.34 11.53
C GLU A 234 50.31 -15.82 10.07
N ASP A 235 51.35 -16.24 9.36
CA ASP A 235 51.22 -16.81 8.00
C ASP A 235 50.34 -18.07 7.98
N ARG A 236 50.39 -18.91 9.02
CA ARG A 236 49.59 -20.14 9.11
C ARG A 236 48.14 -19.91 9.54
N ALA A 237 47.78 -18.70 9.97
CA ALA A 237 46.38 -18.32 10.14
C ALA A 237 45.65 -18.26 8.79
N HIS A 238 46.36 -17.99 7.69
CA HIS A 238 45.79 -17.98 6.34
C HIS A 238 45.38 -19.38 5.80
N ASP A 239 45.76 -20.47 6.48
CA ASP A 239 45.28 -21.82 6.14
C ASP A 239 43.73 -21.91 6.17
N PHE A 240 43.08 -21.04 6.95
CA PHE A 240 41.63 -20.98 7.14
C PHE A 240 40.90 -20.06 6.15
N ASP A 241 41.61 -19.29 5.32
CA ASP A 241 41.03 -18.25 4.45
C ASP A 241 39.92 -18.81 3.54
N ARG A 242 40.11 -20.03 3.03
CA ARG A 242 39.12 -20.72 2.18
C ARG A 242 37.82 -21.09 2.90
N TYR A 243 37.80 -21.11 4.23
CA TYR A 243 36.64 -21.49 5.03
C TYR A 243 36.03 -20.31 5.79
N LEU A 244 36.66 -19.12 5.78
CA LEU A 244 36.20 -17.94 6.53
C LEU A 244 34.75 -17.56 6.22
N HIS A 245 34.29 -17.79 4.98
CA HIS A 245 32.90 -17.55 4.55
C HIS A 245 31.85 -18.27 5.42
N LEU A 246 32.22 -19.37 6.08
CA LEU A 246 31.32 -20.12 6.98
C LEU A 246 31.10 -19.41 8.33
N LEU A 247 32.03 -18.57 8.78
CA LEU A 247 31.96 -17.93 10.11
C LEU A 247 31.81 -16.40 10.05
N ASN A 248 32.00 -15.77 8.89
CA ASN A 248 31.86 -14.34 8.67
C ASN A 248 30.42 -13.89 8.29
N GLY A 249 29.47 -14.83 8.23
CA GLY A 249 28.07 -14.59 7.86
C GLY A 249 27.75 -14.60 6.36
N GLU A 250 28.74 -14.77 5.48
CA GLU A 250 28.55 -14.82 4.03
C GLU A 250 27.78 -16.07 3.61
N ALA A 251 28.22 -17.25 4.04
CA ALA A 251 27.53 -18.51 3.78
C ALA A 251 26.10 -18.51 4.35
N GLU A 252 25.91 -17.94 5.55
CA GLU A 252 24.59 -17.82 6.18
C GLU A 252 23.66 -16.93 5.35
N SER A 253 24.17 -15.82 4.81
CA SER A 253 23.42 -14.94 3.90
C SER A 253 23.05 -15.65 2.59
N GLU A 254 23.97 -16.43 2.01
CA GLU A 254 23.69 -17.22 0.80
C GLU A 254 22.61 -18.29 1.05
N VAL A 255 22.67 -18.97 2.21
CA VAL A 255 21.62 -19.92 2.62
C VAL A 255 20.27 -19.22 2.75
N LEU A 256 20.21 -18.06 3.40
CA LEU A 256 18.96 -17.29 3.54
C LEU A 256 18.37 -16.88 2.18
N VAL A 257 19.21 -16.43 1.25
CA VAL A 257 18.77 -16.10 -0.13
C VAL A 257 18.20 -17.34 -0.82
N PHE A 258 18.90 -18.48 -0.78
CA PHE A 258 18.40 -19.72 -1.36
C PHE A 258 17.07 -20.17 -0.72
N LEU A 259 16.94 -20.08 0.61
CA LEU A 259 15.71 -20.46 1.31
C LEU A 259 14.52 -19.53 1.00
N SER A 260 14.78 -18.32 0.49
CA SER A 260 13.75 -17.37 0.06
C SER A 260 13.20 -17.66 -1.35
N GLU A 261 13.93 -18.41 -2.16
CA GLU A 261 13.59 -18.74 -3.54
C GLU A 261 12.93 -20.13 -3.68
N GLU A 262 12.21 -20.35 -4.77
CA GLU A 262 11.64 -21.68 -5.09
C GLU A 262 12.69 -22.56 -5.76
N HIS A 263 13.01 -23.69 -5.12
CA HIS A 263 13.99 -24.65 -5.63
C HIS A 263 13.46 -26.08 -5.61
N THR A 264 14.02 -26.88 -6.50
CA THR A 264 13.74 -28.31 -6.63
C THR A 264 14.38 -29.11 -5.49
N ILE A 265 13.82 -30.28 -5.18
CA ILE A 265 14.38 -31.18 -4.16
C ILE A 265 15.83 -31.56 -4.51
N GLU A 266 16.14 -31.73 -5.79
CA GLU A 266 17.50 -31.98 -6.29
C GLU A 266 18.48 -30.88 -5.86
N GLU A 267 18.12 -29.61 -6.05
CA GLU A 267 18.97 -28.47 -5.69
C GLU A 267 19.19 -28.41 -4.16
N TYR A 268 18.16 -28.68 -3.35
CA TYR A 268 18.33 -28.80 -1.90
C TYR A 268 19.29 -29.95 -1.53
N VAL A 269 19.20 -31.09 -2.21
CA VAL A 269 20.09 -32.24 -1.96
C VAL A 269 21.53 -31.90 -2.34
N GLU A 270 21.76 -31.15 -3.40
CA GLU A 270 23.08 -30.65 -3.78
C GLU A 270 23.68 -29.77 -2.68
N GLN A 271 22.91 -28.81 -2.15
CA GLN A 271 23.35 -27.95 -1.04
C GLN A 271 23.64 -28.74 0.24
N ILE A 272 22.74 -29.64 0.64
CA ILE A 272 22.92 -30.51 1.81
C ILE A 272 24.19 -31.37 1.66
N THR A 273 24.43 -31.90 0.46
CA THR A 273 25.60 -32.73 0.17
C THR A 273 26.88 -31.89 0.16
N MET A 274 26.84 -30.68 -0.38
CA MET A 274 27.95 -29.73 -0.35
C MET A 274 28.39 -29.43 1.08
N TYR A 275 27.48 -28.98 1.95
CA TYR A 275 27.82 -28.65 3.34
C TYR A 275 28.23 -29.88 4.16
N LYS A 276 27.64 -31.05 3.89
CA LYS A 276 28.10 -32.32 4.48
C LYS A 276 29.55 -32.63 4.10
N ASN A 277 29.88 -32.58 2.82
CA ASN A 277 31.23 -32.85 2.34
C ASN A 277 32.22 -31.79 2.87
N LEU A 278 31.77 -30.55 2.99
CA LEU A 278 32.56 -29.46 3.56
C LEU A 278 32.92 -29.74 5.03
N GLY A 279 31.93 -30.09 5.87
CA GLY A 279 32.15 -30.48 7.27
C GLY A 279 33.05 -31.71 7.43
N GLU A 280 32.97 -32.69 6.52
CA GLU A 280 33.84 -33.87 6.52
C GLU A 280 35.28 -33.56 6.05
N SER A 281 35.46 -32.62 5.11
CA SER A 281 36.77 -32.28 4.53
C SER A 281 37.63 -31.36 5.39
N ILE A 282 37.03 -30.41 6.13
CA ILE A 282 37.74 -29.42 6.94
C ILE A 282 38.72 -30.08 7.94
N PRO A 283 38.31 -31.09 8.75
CA PRO A 283 39.20 -31.82 9.65
C PRO A 283 40.31 -32.64 8.97
N ILE A 284 40.11 -33.01 7.71
CA ILE A 284 41.05 -33.85 6.95
C ILE A 284 42.14 -32.97 6.33
N ASP A 285 41.75 -31.82 5.79
CA ASP A 285 42.68 -30.94 5.10
C ASP A 285 43.52 -30.07 6.05
N LEU A 286 43.09 -29.90 7.30
CA LEU A 286 43.74 -29.03 8.28
C LEU A 286 44.35 -29.84 9.43
N GLU A 287 45.62 -29.56 9.75
CA GLU A 287 46.28 -30.18 10.90
C GLU A 287 45.85 -29.51 12.22
N TYR A 288 45.45 -30.30 13.21
CA TYR A 288 45.01 -29.80 14.52
C TYR A 288 46.09 -29.05 15.31
N VAL A 289 47.34 -29.51 15.21
CA VAL A 289 48.49 -28.91 15.91
C VAL A 289 49.66 -28.79 14.94
N ILE A 290 50.24 -27.61 14.83
CA ILE A 290 51.43 -27.35 14.01
C ILE A 290 52.56 -26.76 14.84
N THR A 291 53.80 -27.07 14.51
CA THR A 291 54.97 -26.49 15.18
C THR A 291 55.72 -25.57 14.22
N VAL A 292 55.68 -24.26 14.49
CA VAL A 292 56.30 -23.22 13.66
C VAL A 292 57.26 -22.40 14.52
N GLY A 293 58.54 -22.42 14.17
CA GLY A 293 59.55 -21.73 14.97
C GLY A 293 59.54 -22.18 16.43
N MET A 294 59.47 -21.23 17.36
CA MET A 294 59.36 -21.50 18.79
C MET A 294 57.94 -21.81 19.28
N TYR A 295 56.93 -21.82 18.41
CA TYR A 295 55.53 -21.98 18.78
C TYR A 295 54.94 -23.33 18.36
N GLU A 296 54.21 -23.95 19.28
CA GLU A 296 53.30 -25.07 19.03
C GLU A 296 51.87 -24.51 19.00
N MET A 297 51.33 -24.36 17.79
CA MET A 297 50.05 -23.72 17.54
C MET A 297 48.93 -24.77 17.53
N HIS A 298 48.01 -24.61 18.47
CA HIS A 298 46.79 -25.39 18.64
C HIS A 298 45.64 -24.72 17.90
N ARG A 299 44.92 -25.49 17.08
CA ARG A 299 43.89 -25.02 16.15
C ARG A 299 42.58 -25.80 16.24
N GLU A 300 42.46 -26.69 17.22
CA GLU A 300 41.35 -27.63 17.39
C GLU A 300 40.00 -26.94 17.51
N GLU A 301 39.91 -25.92 18.37
CA GLU A 301 38.67 -25.19 18.63
C GLU A 301 38.18 -24.47 17.37
N LEU A 302 39.08 -23.85 16.61
CA LEU A 302 38.72 -23.14 15.38
C LEU A 302 38.25 -24.12 14.29
N ILE A 303 38.92 -25.26 14.12
CA ILE A 303 38.49 -26.32 13.19
C ILE A 303 37.09 -26.81 13.56
N GLN A 304 36.83 -27.06 14.85
CA GLN A 304 35.51 -27.50 15.31
C GLN A 304 34.43 -26.45 15.02
N ASN A 305 34.71 -25.17 15.26
CA ASN A 305 33.78 -24.08 14.95
C ASN A 305 33.36 -24.05 13.47
N PHE A 306 34.30 -24.29 12.54
CA PHE A 306 33.99 -24.38 11.11
C PHE A 306 33.15 -25.61 10.75
N VAL A 307 33.42 -26.75 11.39
CA VAL A 307 32.62 -27.98 11.22
C VAL A 307 31.20 -27.78 11.73
N ASP A 308 31.06 -27.19 12.92
CA ASP A 308 29.75 -26.90 13.52
C ASP A 308 28.95 -25.92 12.67
N ALA A 309 29.61 -24.89 12.10
CA ALA A 309 28.95 -23.96 11.19
C ALA A 309 28.46 -24.64 9.90
N ALA A 310 29.27 -25.49 9.28
CA ALA A 310 28.85 -26.26 8.11
C ALA A 310 27.68 -27.21 8.44
N GLU A 311 27.68 -27.83 9.63
CA GLU A 311 26.59 -28.69 10.10
C GLU A 311 25.30 -27.90 10.34
N GLN A 312 25.39 -26.71 10.95
CA GLN A 312 24.25 -25.82 11.17
C GLN A 312 23.61 -25.37 9.84
N LEU A 313 24.42 -24.93 8.87
CA LEU A 313 23.92 -24.53 7.55
C LEU A 313 23.23 -25.70 6.84
N LYS A 314 23.82 -26.91 6.89
CA LYS A 314 23.19 -28.13 6.38
C LYS A 314 21.83 -28.41 7.04
N LEU A 315 21.74 -28.25 8.36
CA LEU A 315 20.50 -28.48 9.12
C LEU A 315 19.39 -27.49 8.74
N GLN A 316 19.71 -26.24 8.39
CA GLN A 316 18.70 -25.27 7.93
C GLN A 316 17.97 -25.77 6.66
N PHE A 317 18.70 -26.27 5.66
CA PHE A 317 18.10 -26.86 4.46
C PHE A 317 17.25 -28.10 4.76
N ILE A 318 17.74 -28.99 5.62
CA ILE A 318 17.01 -30.19 6.04
C ILE A 318 15.71 -29.81 6.75
N ASN A 319 15.76 -28.87 7.69
CA ASN A 319 14.59 -28.41 8.45
C ASN A 319 13.55 -27.78 7.53
N ARG A 320 13.96 -27.02 6.51
CA ARG A 320 13.05 -26.47 5.51
C ARG A 320 12.33 -27.58 4.74
N LEU A 321 13.09 -28.53 4.18
CA LEU A 321 12.52 -29.67 3.46
C LEU A 321 11.57 -30.48 4.36
N VAL A 322 11.95 -30.71 5.63
CA VAL A 322 11.14 -31.43 6.62
C VAL A 322 9.82 -30.73 6.87
N SER A 323 9.85 -29.41 7.09
CA SER A 323 8.66 -28.57 7.24
C SER A 323 7.74 -28.70 6.02
N ASP A 324 8.29 -28.55 4.82
CA ASP A 324 7.51 -28.46 3.59
C ASP A 324 6.79 -29.78 3.29
N TYR A 325 7.49 -30.92 3.36
CA TYR A 325 6.83 -32.21 3.12
C TYR A 325 5.84 -32.57 4.24
N GLN A 326 6.12 -32.22 5.50
CA GLN A 326 5.17 -32.45 6.61
C GLN A 326 3.89 -31.64 6.43
N LYS A 327 3.98 -30.39 5.95
CA LYS A 327 2.82 -29.56 5.60
C LYS A 327 1.99 -30.20 4.47
N ILE A 328 2.65 -30.67 3.40
CA ILE A 328 1.99 -31.37 2.29
C ILE A 328 1.29 -32.64 2.82
N CYS A 329 1.99 -33.44 3.63
CA CYS A 329 1.47 -34.67 4.21
C CYS A 329 0.25 -34.45 5.11
N LYS A 330 0.28 -33.42 5.97
CA LYS A 330 -0.85 -33.04 6.82
C LYS A 330 -2.05 -32.59 6.01
N THR A 331 -1.83 -31.70 5.05
CA THR A 331 -2.89 -31.16 4.18
C THR A 331 -3.59 -32.27 3.39
N LEU A 332 -2.82 -33.23 2.87
CA LEU A 332 -3.37 -34.38 2.17
C LEU A 332 -4.20 -35.28 3.10
N GLY A 333 -3.72 -35.55 4.32
CA GLY A 333 -4.45 -36.33 5.32
C GLY A 333 -5.78 -35.68 5.73
N ASP A 334 -5.80 -34.36 5.88
CA ASP A 334 -7.03 -33.60 6.16
C ASP A 334 -8.00 -33.60 4.96
N THR A 335 -7.46 -33.58 3.74
CA THR A 335 -8.26 -33.66 2.51
C THR A 335 -8.95 -35.02 2.38
N TYR A 336 -8.23 -36.12 2.63
CA TYR A 336 -8.82 -37.46 2.68
C TYR A 336 -9.96 -37.55 3.70
N ARG A 337 -9.77 -36.97 4.89
CA ARG A 337 -10.80 -36.93 5.93
C ARG A 337 -12.04 -36.16 5.48
N LYS A 338 -11.88 -34.96 4.92
CA LYS A 338 -13.01 -34.15 4.40
C LYS A 338 -13.78 -34.88 3.31
N ILE A 339 -13.08 -35.55 2.41
CA ILE A 339 -13.71 -36.38 1.37
C ILE A 339 -14.52 -37.50 2.04
N SER A 340 -13.93 -38.23 2.98
CA SER A 340 -14.61 -39.31 3.72
C SER A 340 -15.87 -38.82 4.43
N ASP A 341 -15.81 -37.68 5.12
CA ASP A 341 -16.96 -37.13 5.86
C ASP A 341 -18.12 -36.80 4.90
N LYS A 342 -17.81 -36.24 3.73
CA LYS A 342 -18.82 -35.94 2.70
C LYS A 342 -19.38 -37.19 2.02
N LEU A 343 -18.54 -38.20 1.74
CA LEU A 343 -18.97 -39.47 1.15
C LEU A 343 -19.99 -40.21 2.04
N LEU A 344 -19.87 -40.07 3.36
CA LEU A 344 -20.73 -40.76 4.33
C LEU A 344 -21.94 -39.92 4.78
N THR A 345 -22.15 -38.74 4.19
CA THR A 345 -23.31 -37.90 4.49
C THR A 345 -24.58 -38.51 3.89
N VAL A 346 -25.61 -38.68 4.72
CA VAL A 346 -26.89 -39.25 4.27
C VAL A 346 -27.70 -38.17 3.53
N PRO A 347 -28.06 -38.37 2.26
CA PRO A 347 -28.86 -37.39 1.52
C PRO A 347 -30.30 -37.36 2.04
N GLU A 348 -30.84 -36.15 2.19
CA GLU A 348 -32.21 -35.92 2.70
C GLU A 348 -33.30 -36.00 1.60
N GLY A 349 -32.90 -35.97 0.32
CA GLY A 349 -33.83 -36.05 -0.82
C GLY A 349 -33.12 -36.28 -2.15
N THR A 350 -33.89 -36.28 -3.24
CA THR A 350 -33.44 -36.60 -4.60
C THR A 350 -32.30 -35.70 -5.08
N HIS A 351 -32.36 -34.39 -4.86
CA HIS A 351 -31.32 -33.47 -5.33
C HIS A 351 -29.98 -33.63 -4.59
N PRO A 352 -29.91 -33.61 -3.24
CA PRO A 352 -28.67 -33.95 -2.51
C PRO A 352 -28.10 -35.34 -2.84
N LEU A 353 -28.96 -36.32 -3.16
CA LEU A 353 -28.54 -37.65 -3.59
C LEU A 353 -27.84 -37.60 -4.96
N MET A 354 -28.36 -36.85 -5.92
CA MET A 354 -27.73 -36.67 -7.24
C MET A 354 -26.39 -35.95 -7.14
N ASP A 355 -26.30 -34.93 -6.29
CA ASP A 355 -25.05 -34.24 -6.00
C ASP A 355 -24.02 -35.18 -5.38
N LEU A 356 -24.46 -36.06 -4.47
CA LEU A 356 -23.59 -37.08 -3.87
C LEU A 356 -23.11 -38.09 -4.90
N ILE A 357 -23.97 -38.55 -5.83
CA ILE A 357 -23.59 -39.43 -6.94
C ILE A 357 -22.52 -38.78 -7.83
N ALA A 358 -22.76 -37.53 -8.26
CA ALA A 358 -21.80 -36.79 -9.07
C ALA A 358 -20.47 -36.57 -8.32
N TYR A 359 -20.55 -36.29 -7.02
CA TYR A 359 -19.39 -36.11 -6.16
C TYR A 359 -18.58 -37.39 -6.00
N VAL A 360 -19.22 -38.55 -5.76
CA VAL A 360 -18.55 -39.85 -5.67
C VAL A 360 -17.80 -40.16 -6.96
N ASN A 361 -18.45 -39.98 -8.12
CA ASN A 361 -17.82 -40.23 -9.42
C ASN A 361 -16.63 -39.30 -9.64
N ARG A 362 -16.76 -38.01 -9.34
CA ARG A 362 -15.65 -37.05 -9.47
C ARG A 362 -14.48 -37.39 -8.55
N VAL A 363 -14.78 -37.75 -7.30
CA VAL A 363 -13.74 -38.13 -6.32
C VAL A 363 -12.97 -39.33 -6.84
N GLU A 364 -13.66 -40.36 -7.33
CA GLU A 364 -13.05 -41.59 -7.81
C GLU A 364 -12.27 -41.39 -9.13
N GLU A 365 -12.78 -40.60 -10.07
CA GLU A 365 -12.15 -40.37 -11.38
C GLU A 365 -11.00 -39.36 -11.35
N PHE A 366 -11.06 -38.34 -10.49
CA PHE A 366 -10.11 -37.21 -10.52
C PHE A 366 -9.40 -36.99 -9.18
N ASP A 367 -10.13 -36.89 -8.07
CA ASP A 367 -9.54 -36.46 -6.80
C ASP A 367 -8.60 -37.55 -6.24
N ILE A 368 -8.99 -38.84 -6.27
CA ILE A 368 -8.15 -39.94 -5.78
C ILE A 368 -6.84 -40.08 -6.59
N PRO A 369 -6.85 -40.16 -7.94
CA PRO A 369 -5.61 -40.24 -8.72
C PRO A 369 -4.63 -39.08 -8.44
N GLN A 370 -5.12 -37.84 -8.32
CA GLN A 370 -4.25 -36.69 -7.99
C GLN A 370 -3.65 -36.80 -6.58
N MET A 371 -4.45 -37.27 -5.62
CA MET A 371 -3.97 -37.53 -4.26
C MET A 371 -2.95 -38.67 -4.20
N GLU A 372 -3.06 -39.68 -5.06
CA GLU A 372 -2.04 -40.73 -5.21
C GLU A 372 -0.71 -40.16 -5.72
N ASP A 373 -0.73 -39.24 -6.69
CA ASP A 373 0.48 -38.59 -7.17
C ASP A 373 1.13 -37.72 -6.08
N THR A 374 0.32 -37.02 -5.28
CA THR A 374 0.79 -36.28 -4.10
C THR A 374 1.41 -37.20 -3.05
N LEU A 375 0.82 -38.40 -2.82
CA LEU A 375 1.42 -39.42 -1.95
C LEU A 375 2.78 -39.88 -2.46
N ARG A 376 2.94 -40.09 -3.78
CA ARG A 376 4.23 -40.46 -4.39
C ARG A 376 5.27 -39.37 -4.18
N GLU A 377 4.87 -38.11 -4.26
CA GLU A 377 5.74 -36.98 -3.97
C GLU A 377 6.19 -36.98 -2.51
N ILE A 378 5.28 -37.16 -1.54
CA ILE A 378 5.61 -37.30 -0.12
C ILE A 378 6.58 -38.48 0.10
N MET A 379 6.36 -39.61 -0.56
CA MET A 379 7.28 -40.75 -0.49
C MET A 379 8.68 -40.38 -0.99
N ARG A 380 8.78 -39.59 -2.07
CA ARG A 380 10.06 -39.13 -2.61
C ARG A 380 10.81 -38.25 -1.59
N TYR A 381 10.13 -37.30 -0.94
CA TYR A 381 10.71 -36.51 0.15
C TYR A 381 11.24 -37.39 1.28
N ILE A 382 10.44 -38.35 1.76
CA ILE A 382 10.82 -39.26 2.85
C ILE A 382 12.06 -40.09 2.46
N LEU A 383 12.09 -40.68 1.26
CA LEU A 383 13.21 -41.51 0.80
C LEU A 383 14.52 -40.72 0.71
N ILE A 384 14.47 -39.46 0.28
CA ILE A 384 15.63 -38.58 0.19
C ILE A 384 16.10 -38.18 1.60
N LEU A 385 15.19 -37.71 2.45
CA LEU A 385 15.50 -37.25 3.80
C LEU A 385 16.03 -38.35 4.71
N CYS A 386 15.61 -39.61 4.55
CA CYS A 386 16.13 -40.74 5.32
C CYS A 386 17.67 -40.91 5.22
N ASN A 387 18.31 -40.36 4.19
CA ASN A 387 19.78 -40.41 4.06
C ASN A 387 20.50 -39.37 4.92
N PHE A 388 19.78 -38.36 5.42
CA PHE A 388 20.36 -37.19 6.10
C PHE A 388 19.71 -36.87 7.45
N TRP A 389 18.46 -37.29 7.67
CA TRP A 389 17.63 -36.93 8.82
C TRP A 389 16.95 -38.16 9.43
N PRO A 390 17.13 -38.41 10.74
CA PRO A 390 16.35 -39.41 11.46
C PRO A 390 14.95 -38.87 11.73
N LEU A 391 13.93 -39.49 11.11
CA LEU A 391 12.54 -39.07 11.27
C LEU A 391 12.10 -39.08 12.75
N THR A 392 11.45 -38.01 13.18
CA THR A 392 10.93 -37.90 14.54
C THR A 392 9.67 -38.76 14.74
N PRO A 393 9.32 -39.15 15.98
CA PRO A 393 8.08 -39.89 16.25
C PRO A 393 6.82 -39.17 15.77
N GLN A 394 6.82 -37.83 15.79
CA GLN A 394 5.71 -37.01 15.32
C GLN A 394 5.57 -37.09 13.79
N GLU A 395 6.67 -36.95 13.06
CA GLU A 395 6.70 -37.10 11.60
C GLU A 395 6.22 -38.49 11.18
N ILE A 396 6.70 -39.54 11.85
CA ILE A 396 6.29 -40.92 11.56
C ILE A 396 4.78 -41.10 11.78
N LYS A 397 4.24 -40.54 12.87
CA LYS A 397 2.80 -40.59 13.16
C LYS A 397 1.99 -39.90 12.07
N GLN A 398 2.39 -38.70 11.65
CA GLN A 398 1.70 -37.92 10.62
C GLN A 398 1.75 -38.65 9.26
N ASN A 399 2.93 -39.13 8.87
CA ASN A 399 3.10 -39.90 7.64
C ASN A 399 2.21 -41.15 7.67
N SER A 400 2.26 -41.92 8.75
CA SER A 400 1.45 -43.14 8.90
C SER A 400 -0.05 -42.86 8.82
N TYR A 401 -0.52 -41.75 9.40
CA TYR A 401 -1.92 -41.32 9.32
C TYR A 401 -2.34 -41.04 7.87
N THR A 402 -1.56 -40.26 7.12
CA THR A 402 -1.88 -39.91 5.73
C THR A 402 -1.80 -41.12 4.80
N PHE A 403 -0.80 -42.00 4.95
CA PHE A 403 -0.70 -43.22 4.15
C PHE A 403 -1.78 -44.27 4.49
N ALA A 404 -2.32 -44.26 5.72
CA ALA A 404 -3.43 -45.15 6.06
C ALA A 404 -4.70 -44.82 5.26
N TRP A 405 -4.93 -43.54 4.95
CA TRP A 405 -6.09 -43.10 4.16
C TRP A 405 -6.12 -43.68 2.75
N TYR A 406 -4.96 -43.90 2.11
CA TYR A 406 -4.87 -44.57 0.82
C TYR A 406 -5.58 -45.94 0.80
N ARG A 407 -5.50 -46.68 1.92
CA ARG A 407 -6.16 -47.99 2.06
C ARG A 407 -7.61 -47.88 2.50
N MET A 408 -7.96 -46.82 3.23
CA MET A 408 -9.30 -46.64 3.80
C MET A 408 -10.29 -46.04 2.81
N ILE A 409 -9.84 -45.13 1.96
CA ILE A 409 -10.73 -44.34 1.09
C ILE A 409 -11.51 -45.18 0.06
N PRO A 410 -10.98 -46.26 -0.55
CA PRO A 410 -11.78 -47.08 -1.47
C PRO A 410 -12.94 -47.77 -0.74
N LYS A 411 -12.72 -48.22 0.50
CA LYS A 411 -13.77 -48.79 1.34
C LYS A 411 -14.86 -47.76 1.68
N LYS A 412 -14.48 -46.50 1.88
CA LYS A 412 -15.45 -45.41 2.13
C LYS A 412 -16.28 -45.06 0.90
N ILE A 413 -15.69 -45.15 -0.29
CA ILE A 413 -16.41 -45.00 -1.56
C ILE A 413 -17.41 -46.15 -1.73
N GLU A 414 -17.03 -47.39 -1.41
CA GLU A 414 -17.93 -48.55 -1.43
C GLU A 414 -19.11 -48.38 -0.45
N GLU A 415 -18.84 -47.99 0.80
CA GLU A 415 -19.88 -47.69 1.80
C GLU A 415 -20.84 -46.57 1.31
N SER A 416 -20.33 -45.57 0.59
CA SER A 416 -21.13 -44.49 -0.01
C SER A 416 -22.00 -44.99 -1.16
N ARG A 417 -21.47 -45.84 -2.05
CA ARG A 417 -22.23 -46.46 -3.16
C ARG A 417 -23.38 -47.32 -2.66
N GLU A 418 -23.15 -48.16 -1.65
CA GLU A 418 -24.22 -48.96 -1.03
C GLU A 418 -25.32 -48.09 -0.41
N MET A 419 -24.95 -46.96 0.19
CA MET A 419 -25.90 -45.99 0.73
C MET A 419 -26.72 -45.31 -0.38
N ILE A 420 -26.04 -44.88 -1.46
CA ILE A 420 -26.66 -44.27 -2.63
C ILE A 420 -27.67 -45.22 -3.27
N ASP A 421 -27.32 -46.49 -3.48
CA ASP A 421 -28.22 -47.46 -4.10
C ASP A 421 -29.49 -47.66 -3.27
N ARG A 422 -29.34 -47.83 -1.95
CA ARG A 422 -30.47 -47.98 -1.03
C ARG A 422 -31.36 -46.74 -0.99
N LYS A 423 -30.77 -45.53 -0.92
CA LYS A 423 -31.53 -44.27 -0.87
C LYS A 423 -32.18 -43.91 -2.20
N THR A 424 -31.55 -44.30 -3.31
CA THR A 424 -32.12 -44.15 -4.66
C THR A 424 -33.43 -44.90 -4.78
N GLU A 425 -33.49 -46.15 -4.30
CA GLU A 425 -34.72 -46.94 -4.36
C GLU A 425 -35.82 -46.38 -3.44
N GLU A 426 -35.45 -46.02 -2.21
CA GLU A 426 -36.39 -45.41 -1.24
C GLU A 426 -37.03 -44.12 -1.78
N PHE A 427 -36.25 -43.24 -2.42
CA PHE A 427 -36.76 -41.99 -2.98
C PHE A 427 -37.60 -42.19 -4.24
N LYS A 428 -37.26 -43.18 -5.09
CA LYS A 428 -38.09 -43.55 -6.24
C LYS A 428 -39.47 -44.07 -5.81
N GLU A 429 -39.53 -44.94 -4.80
CA GLU A 429 -40.80 -45.43 -4.25
C GLU A 429 -41.64 -44.29 -3.66
N ASN A 430 -41.02 -43.39 -2.89
CA ASN A 430 -41.70 -42.24 -2.31
C ASN A 430 -42.23 -41.26 -3.38
N LEU A 431 -41.47 -41.04 -4.46
CA LEU A 431 -41.90 -40.21 -5.58
C LEU A 431 -43.15 -40.79 -6.26
N ALA A 432 -43.17 -42.10 -6.52
CA ALA A 432 -44.32 -42.77 -7.14
C ALA A 432 -45.60 -42.59 -6.31
N VAL A 433 -45.52 -42.78 -4.98
CA VAL A 433 -46.66 -42.59 -4.07
C VAL A 433 -47.15 -41.13 -4.05
N ARG A 434 -46.23 -40.15 -4.09
CA ARG A 434 -46.58 -38.73 -4.14
C ARG A 434 -47.30 -38.36 -5.45
N ILE A 435 -46.84 -38.88 -6.59
CA ILE A 435 -47.45 -38.65 -7.90
C ILE A 435 -48.87 -39.23 -7.95
N GLU A 436 -49.07 -40.46 -7.47
CA GLU A 436 -50.39 -41.10 -7.43
C GLU A 436 -51.39 -40.27 -6.62
N LYS A 437 -51.00 -39.86 -5.40
CA LYS A 437 -51.83 -39.01 -4.54
C LYS A 437 -52.16 -37.66 -5.19
N PHE A 438 -51.20 -37.05 -5.88
CA PHE A 438 -51.42 -35.77 -6.55
C PHE A 438 -52.39 -35.89 -7.73
N ILE A 439 -52.38 -37.00 -8.46
CA ILE A 439 -53.37 -37.28 -9.51
C ILE A 439 -54.78 -37.37 -8.91
N GLU A 440 -54.94 -38.05 -7.77
CA GLU A 440 -56.23 -38.10 -7.05
C GLU A 440 -56.70 -36.70 -6.63
N ASP A 441 -55.80 -35.86 -6.11
CA ASP A 441 -56.12 -34.47 -5.74
C ASP A 441 -56.60 -33.64 -6.95
N LEU A 442 -55.97 -33.81 -8.13
CA LEU A 442 -56.40 -33.15 -9.36
C LEU A 442 -57.80 -33.58 -9.81
N GLU A 443 -58.17 -34.84 -9.61
CA GLU A 443 -59.54 -35.33 -9.88
C GLU A 443 -60.57 -34.69 -8.93
N ILE A 444 -60.21 -34.50 -7.66
CA ILE A 444 -61.05 -33.80 -6.68
C ILE A 444 -61.23 -32.34 -7.11
N TYR A 445 -60.16 -31.66 -7.55
CA TYR A 445 -60.25 -30.28 -8.02
C TYR A 445 -61.14 -30.15 -9.24
N ALA A 446 -61.06 -31.08 -10.19
CA ALA A 446 -61.93 -31.11 -11.36
C ALA A 446 -63.42 -31.19 -10.96
N LYS A 447 -63.77 -32.05 -10.00
CA LYS A 447 -65.15 -32.16 -9.49
C LYS A 447 -65.62 -30.87 -8.81
N LEU A 448 -64.76 -30.21 -8.03
CA LEU A 448 -65.11 -28.93 -7.39
C LEU A 448 -65.34 -27.80 -8.39
N VAL A 449 -64.61 -27.76 -9.52
CA VAL A 449 -64.87 -26.80 -10.60
C VAL A 449 -66.24 -27.08 -11.25
N ASP A 450 -66.62 -28.34 -11.40
CA ASP A 450 -67.91 -28.72 -11.98
C ASP A 450 -69.10 -28.27 -11.11
N GLU A 451 -68.93 -28.15 -9.79
CA GLU A 451 -69.99 -27.67 -8.90
C GLU A 451 -70.26 -26.16 -9.05
N LEU A 452 -69.31 -25.37 -9.54
CA LEU A 452 -69.46 -23.90 -9.68
C LEU A 452 -70.54 -23.48 -10.68
N GLN A 453 -70.94 -24.38 -11.60
CA GLN A 453 -72.00 -24.10 -12.58
C GLN A 453 -73.40 -23.95 -11.98
N TYR A 454 -73.58 -24.36 -10.72
CA TYR A 454 -74.86 -24.28 -10.00
C TYR A 454 -74.98 -23.04 -9.11
N ASN A 455 -73.95 -22.20 -9.08
CA ASN A 455 -73.95 -20.94 -8.32
C ASN A 455 -74.73 -19.87 -9.09
N GLY A 456 -75.80 -19.34 -8.52
CA GLY A 456 -76.65 -18.33 -9.17
C GLY A 456 -77.21 -17.23 -8.26
N ASP A 457 -77.00 -17.33 -6.94
CA ASP A 457 -77.51 -16.34 -5.99
C ASP A 457 -76.49 -15.23 -5.71
N ILE A 458 -76.89 -13.97 -5.86
CA ILE A 458 -76.02 -12.81 -5.62
C ILE A 458 -75.69 -12.62 -4.13
N GLU A 459 -76.55 -13.09 -3.21
CA GLU A 459 -76.29 -13.00 -1.76
C GLU A 459 -75.13 -13.89 -1.32
N ASP A 460 -74.88 -14.99 -2.03
CA ASP A 460 -73.80 -15.94 -1.74
C ASP A 460 -72.50 -15.62 -2.52
N LEU A 461 -72.39 -14.46 -3.18
CA LEU A 461 -71.27 -14.09 -4.06
C LEU A 461 -69.89 -14.16 -3.38
N ASP A 462 -69.75 -13.67 -2.15
CA ASP A 462 -68.49 -13.73 -1.36
C ASP A 462 -68.04 -15.18 -1.11
N LYS A 463 -68.99 -16.09 -0.86
CA LYS A 463 -68.72 -17.50 -0.64
C LYS A 463 -68.30 -18.19 -1.95
N TYR A 464 -68.88 -17.81 -3.09
CA TYR A 464 -68.47 -18.31 -4.40
C TYR A 464 -67.07 -17.84 -4.79
N TYR A 465 -66.77 -16.55 -4.57
CA TYR A 465 -65.46 -15.96 -4.75
C TYR A 465 -64.39 -16.70 -3.94
N LYS A 466 -64.58 -16.85 -2.62
CA LYS A 466 -63.63 -17.56 -1.74
C LYS A 466 -63.39 -19.02 -2.13
N LYS A 467 -64.43 -19.71 -2.61
CA LYS A 467 -64.30 -21.08 -3.12
C LYS A 467 -63.47 -21.14 -4.41
N ALA A 468 -63.74 -20.24 -5.36
CA ALA A 468 -63.01 -20.17 -6.63
C ALA A 468 -61.54 -19.78 -6.41
N GLN A 469 -61.28 -18.81 -5.52
CA GLN A 469 -59.93 -18.36 -5.18
C GLN A 469 -59.09 -19.48 -4.55
N LYS A 470 -59.63 -20.20 -3.55
CA LYS A 470 -58.93 -21.35 -2.94
C LYS A 470 -58.62 -22.46 -3.95
N LEU A 471 -59.51 -22.67 -4.92
CA LEU A 471 -59.33 -23.70 -5.94
C LEU A 471 -58.27 -23.28 -6.97
N ASP A 472 -58.23 -21.98 -7.31
CA ASP A 472 -57.20 -21.38 -8.15
C ASP A 472 -55.82 -21.47 -7.49
N GLU A 473 -55.70 -21.09 -6.21
CA GLU A 473 -54.46 -21.22 -5.42
C GLU A 473 -53.93 -22.66 -5.43
N LYS A 474 -54.82 -23.64 -5.25
CA LYS A 474 -54.45 -25.06 -5.31
C LYS A 474 -53.96 -25.49 -6.70
N LEU A 475 -54.59 -25.00 -7.78
CA LEU A 475 -54.21 -25.30 -9.16
C LEU A 475 -52.93 -24.57 -9.61
N VAL A 476 -52.65 -23.40 -9.04
CA VAL A 476 -51.39 -22.66 -9.23
C VAL A 476 -50.26 -23.34 -8.46
N HIS A 477 -50.48 -23.73 -7.20
CA HIS A 477 -49.50 -24.50 -6.43
C HIS A 477 -49.21 -25.87 -7.08
N ALA A 478 -50.22 -26.47 -7.71
CA ALA A 478 -50.06 -27.69 -8.49
C ALA A 478 -49.07 -27.53 -9.67
N ILE A 479 -48.80 -26.31 -10.18
CA ILE A 479 -47.75 -26.07 -11.18
C ILE A 479 -46.38 -26.34 -10.59
N VAL A 480 -46.12 -25.77 -9.41
CA VAL A 480 -44.83 -25.89 -8.70
C VAL A 480 -44.57 -27.36 -8.35
N LEU A 481 -45.58 -28.07 -7.83
CA LEU A 481 -45.46 -29.50 -7.53
C LEU A 481 -45.17 -30.34 -8.78
N ILE A 482 -45.76 -30.01 -9.94
CA ILE A 482 -45.47 -30.71 -11.20
C ILE A 482 -44.02 -30.49 -11.60
N ASP A 483 -43.51 -29.25 -11.49
CA ASP A 483 -42.12 -28.95 -11.83
C ASP A 483 -41.14 -29.67 -10.88
N GLU A 484 -41.48 -29.77 -9.59
CA GLU A 484 -40.73 -30.57 -8.61
C GLU A 484 -40.71 -32.05 -8.98
N PHE A 485 -41.87 -32.65 -9.27
CA PHE A 485 -41.95 -34.06 -9.68
C PHE A 485 -41.16 -34.33 -10.96
N ASN A 486 -41.32 -33.48 -11.98
CA ASN A 486 -40.63 -33.64 -13.26
C ASN A 486 -39.12 -33.45 -13.11
N ALA A 487 -38.66 -32.58 -12.20
CA ALA A 487 -37.24 -32.44 -11.90
C ALA A 487 -36.67 -33.71 -11.23
N GLU A 488 -37.41 -34.32 -10.29
CA GLU A 488 -37.04 -35.60 -9.68
C GLU A 488 -37.06 -36.75 -10.70
N GLU A 489 -38.08 -36.84 -11.56
CA GLU A 489 -38.16 -37.83 -12.65
C GLU A 489 -36.99 -37.70 -13.62
N ARG A 490 -36.67 -36.47 -14.04
CA ARG A 490 -35.53 -36.18 -14.93
C ARG A 490 -34.19 -36.57 -14.30
N ALA A 491 -34.03 -36.32 -13.01
CA ALA A 491 -32.83 -36.70 -12.26
C ALA A 491 -32.61 -38.23 -12.26
N TYR A 492 -33.68 -39.02 -12.20
CA TYR A 492 -33.63 -40.47 -12.32
C TYR A 492 -33.63 -41.00 -13.76
N GLY A 493 -33.74 -40.13 -14.76
CA GLY A 493 -33.83 -40.48 -16.19
C GLY A 493 -35.17 -41.10 -16.59
N PHE A 494 -36.24 -40.84 -15.84
CA PHE A 494 -37.60 -41.22 -16.19
C PHE A 494 -38.20 -40.26 -17.23
N GLU A 495 -39.23 -40.71 -17.95
CA GLU A 495 -40.02 -39.85 -18.83
C GLU A 495 -40.92 -38.94 -17.99
N GLU A 496 -40.94 -37.64 -18.29
CA GLU A 496 -41.71 -36.64 -17.53
C GLU A 496 -43.22 -36.90 -17.61
N THR A 497 -43.83 -37.13 -16.46
CA THR A 497 -45.27 -37.36 -16.34
C THR A 497 -46.04 -36.10 -16.78
N GLN A 498 -47.03 -36.29 -17.66
CA GLN A 498 -47.85 -35.20 -18.16
C GLN A 498 -49.15 -35.09 -17.37
N TYR A 499 -49.52 -33.87 -16.95
CA TYR A 499 -50.71 -33.60 -16.13
C TYR A 499 -51.77 -32.76 -16.87
N PRO A 500 -52.38 -33.29 -17.97
CA PRO A 500 -53.33 -32.53 -18.79
C PRO A 500 -54.60 -32.15 -18.02
N LEU A 501 -54.97 -32.92 -16.98
CA LEU A 501 -56.13 -32.66 -16.14
C LEU A 501 -56.02 -31.34 -15.37
N ARG A 502 -54.83 -30.96 -14.90
CA ARG A 502 -54.61 -29.68 -14.20
C ARG A 502 -54.94 -28.50 -15.10
N LYS A 503 -54.37 -28.48 -16.31
CA LYS A 503 -54.60 -27.42 -17.30
C LYS A 503 -56.09 -27.34 -17.68
N LYS A 504 -56.69 -28.48 -18.00
CA LYS A 504 -58.13 -28.56 -18.33
C LYS A 504 -59.01 -28.02 -17.19
N THR A 505 -58.67 -28.34 -15.94
CA THR A 505 -59.41 -27.89 -14.75
C THR A 505 -59.26 -26.39 -14.51
N HIS A 506 -58.04 -25.86 -14.63
CA HIS A 506 -57.78 -24.42 -14.52
C HIS A 506 -58.45 -23.60 -15.63
N ASP A 507 -58.37 -24.07 -16.89
CA ASP A 507 -59.05 -23.42 -18.02
C ASP A 507 -60.57 -23.39 -17.83
N LYS A 508 -61.13 -24.44 -17.21
CA LYS A 508 -62.55 -24.51 -16.86
C LYS A 508 -62.93 -23.60 -15.68
N LEU A 509 -62.06 -23.42 -14.69
CA LEU A 509 -62.26 -22.51 -13.54
C LEU A 509 -62.18 -21.03 -13.94
N THR A 510 -61.28 -20.70 -14.86
CA THR A 510 -60.95 -19.33 -15.27
C THR A 510 -62.16 -18.41 -15.51
N PRO A 511 -63.17 -18.78 -16.32
CA PRO A 511 -64.32 -17.90 -16.56
C PRO A 511 -65.17 -17.67 -15.30
N PHE A 512 -65.32 -18.68 -14.43
CA PHE A 512 -66.10 -18.55 -13.19
C PHE A 512 -65.41 -17.60 -12.22
N LYS A 513 -64.10 -17.79 -12.01
CA LYS A 513 -63.30 -16.91 -11.16
C LYS A 513 -63.38 -15.47 -11.66
N LYS A 514 -63.17 -15.24 -12.96
CA LYS A 514 -63.28 -13.89 -13.56
C LYS A 514 -64.65 -13.25 -13.31
N LEU A 515 -65.74 -14.01 -13.36
CA LEU A 515 -67.06 -13.48 -13.04
C LEU A 515 -67.14 -13.03 -11.58
N TYR A 516 -66.72 -13.89 -10.64
CA TYR A 516 -66.76 -13.57 -9.22
C TYR A 516 -65.84 -12.41 -8.86
N ASP A 517 -64.62 -12.37 -9.41
CA ASP A 517 -63.67 -11.26 -9.23
C ASP A 517 -64.31 -9.94 -9.69
N ASN A 518 -64.81 -9.88 -10.93
CA ASN A 518 -65.42 -8.65 -11.47
C ASN A 518 -66.67 -8.23 -10.70
N ALA A 519 -67.46 -9.18 -10.21
CA ALA A 519 -68.67 -8.89 -9.45
C ALA A 519 -68.36 -8.38 -8.04
N VAL A 520 -67.43 -9.00 -7.31
CA VAL A 520 -67.02 -8.56 -5.96
C VAL A 520 -66.30 -7.22 -6.03
N ASP A 521 -65.35 -7.07 -6.95
CA ASP A 521 -64.60 -5.81 -7.13
C ASP A 521 -65.56 -4.66 -7.45
N TYR A 522 -66.52 -4.87 -8.35
CA TYR A 522 -67.54 -3.88 -8.66
C TYR A 522 -68.39 -3.52 -7.44
N MET A 523 -68.88 -4.50 -6.68
CA MET A 523 -69.71 -4.27 -5.49
C MET A 523 -68.96 -3.49 -4.41
N GLU A 524 -67.69 -3.81 -4.18
CA GLU A 524 -66.85 -3.06 -3.25
C GLU A 524 -66.59 -1.64 -3.74
N ASN A 525 -66.20 -1.47 -5.01
CA ASN A 525 -65.87 -0.18 -5.58
C ASN A 525 -67.09 0.73 -5.68
N ARG A 526 -68.25 0.18 -6.07
CA ARG A 526 -69.55 0.88 -6.02
C ARG A 526 -69.85 1.39 -4.61
N ASN A 527 -69.70 0.55 -3.58
CA ASN A 527 -69.92 0.96 -2.20
C ASN A 527 -68.92 2.04 -1.76
N LYS A 528 -67.65 1.95 -2.17
CA LYS A 528 -66.63 2.97 -1.87
C LYS A 528 -66.97 4.29 -2.56
N TRP A 529 -67.30 4.28 -3.85
CA TRP A 529 -67.62 5.49 -4.61
C TRP A 529 -68.88 6.19 -4.11
N LEU A 530 -69.92 5.43 -3.72
CA LEU A 530 -71.17 6.01 -3.21
C LEU A 530 -71.02 6.66 -1.83
N ASN A 531 -70.21 6.07 -0.94
CA ASN A 531 -70.11 6.49 0.45
C ASN A 531 -68.93 7.41 0.75
N SER A 532 -68.02 7.61 -0.21
CA SER A 532 -66.91 8.54 -0.05
C SER A 532 -67.33 9.97 -0.37
N LYS A 533 -66.57 10.93 0.16
CA LYS A 533 -66.73 12.34 -0.15
C LYS A 533 -66.62 12.59 -1.66
N VAL A 534 -67.51 13.43 -2.19
CA VAL A 534 -67.52 13.81 -3.61
C VAL A 534 -66.20 14.51 -3.98
N GLY A 535 -65.59 14.07 -5.09
CA GLY A 535 -64.28 14.56 -5.56
C GLY A 535 -63.06 13.87 -4.93
N THR A 536 -63.26 12.80 -4.13
CA THR A 536 -62.16 11.97 -3.60
C THR A 536 -61.52 11.10 -4.68
N TYR A 537 -62.32 10.60 -5.62
CA TYR A 537 -61.91 9.73 -6.71
C TYR A 537 -62.05 10.45 -8.05
N ASP A 538 -61.16 10.16 -8.98
CA ASP A 538 -61.18 10.76 -10.31
C ASP A 538 -62.38 10.23 -11.12
N PRO A 539 -63.28 11.08 -11.61
CA PRO A 539 -64.41 10.68 -12.44
C PRO A 539 -64.03 9.85 -13.68
N ASP A 540 -62.90 10.14 -14.32
CA ASP A 540 -62.42 9.42 -15.51
C ASP A 540 -62.00 7.98 -15.17
N GLU A 541 -61.40 7.77 -14.00
CA GLU A 541 -61.00 6.46 -13.50
C GLU A 541 -62.24 5.60 -13.20
N ILE A 542 -63.24 6.18 -12.52
CA ILE A 542 -64.51 5.51 -12.22
C ILE A 542 -65.21 5.06 -13.51
N GLU A 543 -65.33 5.94 -14.51
CA GLU A 543 -65.95 5.60 -15.79
C GLU A 543 -65.21 4.44 -16.49
N THR A 544 -63.87 4.48 -16.46
CA THR A 544 -63.04 3.45 -17.07
C THR A 544 -63.22 2.09 -16.39
N GLU A 545 -63.24 2.06 -15.06
CA GLU A 545 -63.47 0.83 -14.27
C GLU A 545 -64.88 0.28 -14.49
N VAL A 546 -65.92 1.10 -14.34
CA VAL A 546 -67.33 0.72 -14.57
C VAL A 546 -67.53 0.16 -15.98
N THR A 547 -66.93 0.80 -16.98
CA THR A 547 -67.00 0.33 -18.36
C THR A 547 -66.26 -0.99 -18.55
N THR A 548 -65.14 -1.19 -17.85
CA THR A 548 -64.38 -2.45 -17.88
C THR A 548 -65.16 -3.59 -17.25
N TYR A 549 -65.72 -3.38 -16.05
CA TYR A 549 -66.58 -4.37 -15.38
C TYR A 549 -67.76 -4.75 -16.28
N TYR A 550 -68.45 -3.77 -16.86
CA TYR A 550 -69.57 -4.03 -17.78
C TYR A 550 -69.15 -4.89 -18.98
N ARG A 551 -68.05 -4.54 -19.67
CA ARG A 551 -67.57 -5.31 -20.84
C ARG A 551 -67.19 -6.73 -20.47
N ASN A 552 -66.57 -6.92 -19.30
CA ASN A 552 -66.13 -8.24 -18.83
C ASN A 552 -67.34 -9.11 -18.46
N VAL A 553 -68.25 -8.60 -17.63
CA VAL A 553 -69.46 -9.31 -17.21
C VAL A 553 -70.35 -9.62 -18.41
N TYR A 554 -70.55 -8.69 -19.35
CA TYR A 554 -71.34 -8.91 -20.57
C TYR A 554 -70.78 -10.03 -21.47
N LYS A 555 -69.45 -10.13 -21.59
CA LYS A 555 -68.81 -11.23 -22.33
C LYS A 555 -68.97 -12.56 -21.60
N LEU A 556 -68.82 -12.54 -20.28
CA LEU A 556 -68.93 -13.73 -19.43
C LEU A 556 -70.37 -14.26 -19.40
N GLU A 557 -71.38 -13.40 -19.28
CA GLU A 557 -72.81 -13.73 -19.39
C GLU A 557 -73.10 -14.55 -20.67
N LYS A 558 -72.63 -14.07 -21.83
CA LYS A 558 -72.77 -14.80 -23.10
C LYS A 558 -72.06 -16.15 -23.09
N SER A 559 -70.89 -16.23 -22.46
CA SER A 559 -70.10 -17.46 -22.36
C SER A 559 -70.72 -18.51 -21.44
N PHE A 560 -71.61 -18.10 -20.53
CA PHE A 560 -72.35 -18.96 -19.61
C PHE A 560 -73.77 -19.29 -20.08
N SER A 561 -74.11 -19.03 -21.35
CA SER A 561 -75.43 -19.35 -21.91
C SER A 561 -75.84 -20.82 -21.78
N ASP A 562 -74.87 -21.73 -21.61
CA ASP A 562 -75.06 -23.16 -21.36
C ASP A 562 -75.27 -23.52 -19.87
N LYS A 563 -75.11 -22.55 -18.94
CA LYS A 563 -75.15 -22.72 -17.48
C LYS A 563 -76.15 -21.73 -16.85
N PRO A 564 -77.43 -22.14 -16.64
CA PRO A 564 -78.51 -21.23 -16.28
C PRO A 564 -78.27 -20.39 -15.03
N ALA A 565 -77.82 -21.02 -13.93
CA ALA A 565 -77.62 -20.34 -12.65
C ALA A 565 -76.52 -19.28 -12.70
N THR A 566 -75.36 -19.61 -13.27
CA THR A 566 -74.23 -18.65 -13.39
C THR A 566 -74.52 -17.54 -14.40
N CYS A 567 -75.31 -17.82 -15.44
CA CYS A 567 -75.76 -16.82 -16.41
C CYS A 567 -76.67 -15.77 -15.75
N GLU A 568 -77.62 -16.22 -14.92
CA GLU A 568 -78.52 -15.34 -14.16
C GLU A 568 -77.76 -14.42 -13.19
N LEU A 569 -76.75 -14.94 -12.50
CA LEU A 569 -75.87 -14.14 -11.65
C LEU A 569 -75.11 -13.07 -12.45
N ALA A 570 -74.54 -13.43 -13.60
CA ALA A 570 -73.85 -12.48 -14.47
C ALA A 570 -74.79 -11.40 -15.02
N GLY A 571 -76.03 -11.77 -15.37
CA GLY A 571 -77.06 -10.83 -15.80
C GLY A 571 -77.43 -9.83 -14.70
N THR A 572 -77.62 -10.31 -13.47
CA THR A 572 -77.95 -9.46 -12.31
C THR A 572 -76.84 -8.44 -12.02
N VAL A 573 -75.58 -8.88 -12.02
CA VAL A 573 -74.42 -7.99 -11.82
C VAL A 573 -74.31 -6.96 -12.96
N ARG A 574 -74.61 -7.35 -14.21
CA ARG A 574 -74.60 -6.43 -15.35
C ARG A 574 -75.66 -5.34 -15.20
N GLU A 575 -76.88 -5.68 -14.79
CA GLU A 575 -77.96 -4.73 -14.57
C GLU A 575 -77.57 -3.71 -13.48
N GLU A 576 -77.00 -4.15 -12.36
CA GLU A 576 -76.50 -3.21 -11.34
C GLU A 576 -75.39 -2.28 -11.84
N ILE A 577 -74.51 -2.74 -12.74
CA ILE A 577 -73.49 -1.90 -13.39
C ILE A 577 -74.13 -0.87 -14.32
N GLU A 578 -75.20 -1.24 -15.02
CA GLU A 578 -75.92 -0.37 -15.93
C GLU A 578 -76.65 0.75 -15.19
N ASP A 579 -77.30 0.42 -14.07
CA ASP A 579 -77.94 1.41 -13.19
C ASP A 579 -76.93 2.42 -12.62
N PHE A 580 -75.71 2.00 -12.27
CA PHE A 580 -74.69 2.92 -11.77
C PHE A 580 -74.19 3.89 -12.84
N LYS A 581 -74.14 3.48 -14.12
CA LYS A 581 -73.68 4.32 -15.23
C LYS A 581 -74.52 5.57 -15.43
N GLU A 582 -75.80 5.55 -15.07
CA GLU A 582 -76.67 6.72 -15.16
C GLU A 582 -76.18 7.89 -14.29
N ASN A 583 -75.39 7.61 -13.25
CA ASN A 583 -74.82 8.63 -12.36
C ASN A 583 -73.47 9.20 -12.84
N LEU A 584 -72.86 8.69 -13.93
CA LEU A 584 -71.55 9.18 -14.40
C LEU A 584 -71.53 10.68 -14.75
N PRO A 585 -72.55 11.29 -15.39
CA PRO A 585 -72.54 12.71 -15.71
C PRO A 585 -72.46 13.62 -14.47
N ILE A 586 -73.09 13.24 -13.35
CA ILE A 586 -73.02 14.01 -12.11
C ILE A 586 -71.68 13.82 -11.38
N ILE A 587 -71.09 12.62 -11.49
CA ILE A 587 -69.74 12.33 -10.99
C ILE A 587 -68.70 13.20 -11.71
N HIS A 588 -68.78 13.35 -13.03
CA HIS A 588 -67.88 14.20 -13.82
C HIS A 588 -67.99 15.69 -13.48
N THR A 589 -69.19 16.18 -13.21
CA THR A 589 -69.39 17.61 -12.91
C THR A 589 -68.95 17.97 -11.50
N LEU A 590 -69.49 17.30 -10.48
CA LEU A 590 -69.26 17.63 -9.07
C LEU A 590 -68.05 16.92 -8.47
N GLY A 591 -67.60 15.81 -9.05
CA GLY A 591 -66.38 15.10 -8.67
C GLY A 591 -65.10 15.69 -9.26
N ASN A 592 -65.18 16.81 -10.00
CA ASN A 592 -64.01 17.44 -10.58
C ASN A 592 -63.06 17.97 -9.48
N PRO A 593 -61.82 17.45 -9.39
CA PRO A 593 -60.85 17.86 -8.36
C PRO A 593 -60.36 19.31 -8.51
N GLY A 594 -60.65 19.96 -9.66
CA GLY A 594 -60.38 21.38 -9.87
C GLY A 594 -61.35 22.32 -9.13
N LEU A 595 -62.46 21.81 -8.60
CA LEU A 595 -63.42 22.60 -7.84
C LEU A 595 -62.81 23.09 -6.53
N LYS A 596 -62.82 24.42 -6.33
CA LYS A 596 -62.35 25.10 -5.13
C LYS A 596 -63.52 25.80 -4.46
N GLU A 597 -63.31 26.34 -3.26
CA GLU A 597 -64.32 27.04 -2.48
C GLU A 597 -65.16 28.03 -3.30
N ARG A 598 -64.50 28.88 -4.11
CA ARG A 598 -65.16 29.81 -5.06
C ARG A 598 -66.11 29.14 -6.07
N HIS A 599 -65.81 27.91 -6.51
CA HIS A 599 -66.66 27.16 -7.44
C HIS A 599 -67.84 26.52 -6.71
N TRP A 600 -67.62 26.03 -5.48
CA TRP A 600 -68.66 25.49 -4.61
C TRP A 600 -69.65 26.57 -4.14
N GLU A 601 -69.20 27.81 -3.95
CA GLU A 601 -70.08 28.96 -3.72
C GLU A 601 -71.01 29.23 -4.91
N MET A 602 -70.47 29.20 -6.14
CA MET A 602 -71.27 29.35 -7.36
C MET A 602 -72.28 28.20 -7.54
N ILE A 603 -71.87 26.96 -7.25
CA ILE A 603 -72.74 25.78 -7.26
C ILE A 603 -73.87 25.93 -6.22
N SER A 604 -73.54 26.39 -5.00
CA SER A 604 -74.51 26.64 -3.93
C SER A 604 -75.53 27.72 -4.31
N GLU A 605 -75.10 28.77 -5.02
CA GLU A 605 -75.99 29.84 -5.50
C GLU A 605 -76.98 29.32 -6.57
N ILE A 606 -76.54 28.40 -7.44
CA ILE A 606 -77.40 27.79 -8.47
C ILE A 606 -78.46 26.88 -7.86
N VAL A 607 -78.11 26.12 -6.84
CA VAL A 607 -79.01 25.14 -6.20
C VAL A 607 -79.94 25.81 -5.18
N GLY A 608 -79.54 26.94 -4.61
CA GLY A 608 -80.35 27.73 -3.68
C GLY A 608 -80.24 27.32 -2.21
N PHE A 609 -79.30 26.42 -1.88
CA PHE A 609 -78.91 26.06 -0.51
C PHE A 609 -77.40 25.78 -0.46
N PRO A 610 -76.73 25.94 0.71
CA PRO A 610 -75.28 25.77 0.81
C PRO A 610 -74.89 24.31 0.58
N ILE A 611 -74.11 24.06 -0.47
CA ILE A 611 -73.43 22.80 -0.72
C ILE A 611 -71.97 23.00 -0.33
N VAL A 612 -71.61 22.49 0.85
CA VAL A 612 -70.25 22.56 1.36
C VAL A 612 -69.56 21.23 1.04
N PRO A 613 -68.35 21.25 0.45
CA PRO A 613 -67.57 20.04 0.20
C PRO A 613 -66.92 19.54 1.50
N ASP A 614 -67.72 19.07 2.45
CA ASP A 614 -67.28 18.41 3.68
C ASP A 614 -67.27 16.87 3.54
N GLU A 615 -66.89 16.14 4.59
CA GLU A 615 -66.94 14.66 4.58
C GLU A 615 -68.38 14.13 4.52
N GLU A 616 -69.37 14.98 4.80
CA GLU A 616 -70.77 14.61 4.76
C GLU A 616 -71.35 14.66 3.35
N LEU A 617 -70.76 15.37 2.38
CA LEU A 617 -71.21 15.40 0.99
C LEU A 617 -70.69 14.17 0.21
N THR A 618 -71.44 13.06 0.26
CA THR A 618 -71.15 11.82 -0.47
C THR A 618 -71.91 11.74 -1.80
N LEU A 619 -71.45 10.90 -2.73
CA LEU A 619 -72.14 10.70 -4.01
C LEU A 619 -73.58 10.20 -3.81
N ALA A 620 -73.80 9.31 -2.83
CA ALA A 620 -75.15 8.88 -2.45
C ALA A 620 -76.07 10.06 -2.07
N LYS A 621 -75.57 11.01 -1.27
CA LYS A 621 -76.34 12.22 -0.92
C LYS A 621 -76.55 13.18 -2.09
N VAL A 622 -75.59 13.27 -3.00
CA VAL A 622 -75.73 14.05 -4.26
C VAL A 622 -76.85 13.49 -5.14
N ILE A 623 -76.96 12.16 -5.20
CA ILE A 623 -78.07 11.47 -5.88
C ILE A 623 -79.39 11.74 -5.13
N ASP A 624 -79.41 11.61 -3.80
CA ASP A 624 -80.61 11.86 -2.96
C ASP A 624 -81.11 13.31 -3.03
N TYR A 625 -80.21 14.30 -3.18
CA TYR A 625 -80.56 15.70 -3.35
C TYR A 625 -81.10 16.05 -4.75
N GLY A 626 -81.15 15.09 -5.68
CA GLY A 626 -81.72 15.31 -7.01
C GLY A 626 -80.91 16.30 -7.86
N LEU A 627 -79.60 16.39 -7.62
CA LEU A 627 -78.73 17.37 -8.29
C LEU A 627 -78.52 17.07 -9.79
N HIS A 628 -79.04 15.93 -10.29
CA HIS A 628 -79.05 15.56 -11.71
C HIS A 628 -79.73 16.61 -12.61
N ASP A 629 -80.76 17.29 -12.11
CA ASP A 629 -81.51 18.29 -12.89
C ASP A 629 -80.70 19.58 -13.16
N PHE A 630 -79.54 19.75 -12.50
CA PHE A 630 -78.71 20.96 -12.59
C PHE A 630 -77.39 20.75 -13.33
N ILE A 631 -77.14 19.55 -13.89
CA ILE A 631 -75.87 19.17 -14.53
C ILE A 631 -75.41 20.19 -15.58
N GLU A 632 -76.29 20.62 -16.49
CA GLU A 632 -75.94 21.60 -17.56
C GLU A 632 -75.37 22.91 -17.01
N LYS A 633 -75.80 23.34 -15.82
CA LYS A 633 -75.29 24.56 -15.19
C LYS A 633 -73.94 24.32 -14.50
N PHE A 634 -73.76 23.16 -13.90
CA PHE A 634 -72.50 22.78 -13.23
C PHE A 634 -71.38 22.51 -14.21
N GLU A 635 -71.66 21.99 -15.41
CA GLU A 635 -70.66 21.75 -16.45
C GLU A 635 -69.81 22.99 -16.75
N SER A 636 -70.45 24.17 -16.88
CA SER A 636 -69.73 25.42 -17.15
C SER A 636 -68.76 25.83 -16.04
N ILE A 637 -69.15 25.62 -14.77
CA ILE A 637 -68.31 25.90 -13.59
C ILE A 637 -67.17 24.88 -13.50
N SER A 638 -67.50 23.60 -13.73
CA SER A 638 -66.53 22.51 -13.73
C SER A 638 -65.48 22.68 -14.83
N GLU A 639 -65.86 23.11 -16.04
CA GLU A 639 -64.91 23.40 -17.11
C GLU A 639 -63.96 24.55 -16.74
N ALA A 640 -64.48 25.65 -16.21
CA ALA A 640 -63.67 26.77 -15.73
C ALA A 640 -62.69 26.32 -14.64
N ALA A 641 -63.17 25.53 -13.68
CA ALA A 641 -62.36 24.96 -12.61
C ALA A 641 -61.21 24.07 -13.13
N SER A 642 -61.48 23.24 -14.15
CA SER A 642 -60.45 22.43 -14.81
C SER A 642 -59.38 23.28 -15.50
N LYS A 643 -59.78 24.35 -16.20
CA LYS A 643 -58.83 25.26 -16.85
C LYS A 643 -57.98 26.02 -15.82
N GLU A 644 -58.58 26.47 -14.71
CA GLU A 644 -57.86 27.12 -13.61
C GLU A 644 -56.87 26.17 -12.91
N ASN A 645 -57.29 24.94 -12.61
CA ASN A 645 -56.44 23.93 -11.98
C ASN A 645 -55.22 23.58 -12.84
N ASN A 646 -55.40 23.50 -14.16
CA ASN A 646 -54.29 23.28 -15.09
C ASN A 646 -53.30 24.45 -15.09
N LEU A 647 -53.77 25.70 -15.03
CA LEU A 647 -52.88 26.86 -14.88
C LEU A 647 -52.10 26.78 -13.56
N GLU A 648 -52.76 26.48 -12.45
CA GLU A 648 -52.11 26.36 -11.14
C GLU A 648 -51.04 25.26 -11.12
N LYS A 649 -51.37 24.07 -11.65
CA LYS A 649 -50.42 22.96 -11.78
C LYS A 649 -49.21 23.36 -12.61
N ASN A 650 -49.41 24.08 -13.72
CA ASN A 650 -48.31 24.54 -14.57
C ASN A 650 -47.41 25.58 -13.87
N ILE A 651 -47.97 26.54 -13.10
CA ILE A 651 -47.17 27.50 -12.33
C ILE A 651 -46.35 26.79 -11.25
N LYS A 652 -46.99 25.89 -10.48
CA LYS A 652 -46.31 25.13 -9.42
C LYS A 652 -45.21 24.23 -10.00
N LYS A 653 -45.50 23.54 -11.10
CA LYS A 653 -44.53 22.70 -11.80
C LYS A 653 -43.33 23.52 -12.28
N MET A 654 -43.57 24.67 -12.93
CA MET A 654 -42.47 25.54 -13.35
C MET A 654 -41.62 25.94 -12.14
N LYS A 655 -42.22 26.38 -11.02
CA LYS A 655 -41.44 26.78 -9.84
C LYS A 655 -40.63 25.63 -9.23
N ALA A 656 -41.22 24.44 -9.13
CA ALA A 656 -40.57 23.25 -8.59
C ALA A 656 -39.38 22.82 -9.46
N GLU A 657 -39.51 22.90 -10.79
CA GLU A 657 -38.42 22.59 -11.72
C GLU A 657 -37.21 23.52 -11.59
N TRP A 658 -37.31 24.66 -10.90
CA TRP A 658 -36.21 25.60 -10.62
C TRP A 658 -35.64 25.48 -9.19
N GLU A 659 -36.25 24.67 -8.32
CA GLU A 659 -35.88 24.59 -6.88
C GLU A 659 -34.46 24.02 -6.66
N ASP A 660 -34.08 23.06 -7.51
CA ASP A 660 -32.79 22.36 -7.43
C ASP A 660 -31.83 22.69 -8.58
N VAL A 661 -32.19 23.65 -9.44
CA VAL A 661 -31.29 24.10 -10.51
C VAL A 661 -30.17 24.93 -9.92
N ALA A 662 -28.92 24.52 -10.15
CA ALA A 662 -27.73 25.14 -9.60
C ALA A 662 -26.65 25.36 -10.68
N PHE A 663 -25.87 26.43 -10.54
CA PHE A 663 -24.71 26.68 -11.38
C PHE A 663 -23.56 25.73 -11.03
N THR A 664 -22.88 25.22 -12.06
CA THR A 664 -21.67 24.40 -11.85
C THR A 664 -20.42 25.28 -11.86
N ALA A 665 -19.94 25.65 -10.67
CA ALA A 665 -18.72 26.44 -10.48
C ALA A 665 -17.48 25.53 -10.37
N LEU A 666 -16.54 25.66 -11.30
CA LEU A 666 -15.28 24.89 -11.35
C LEU A 666 -14.08 25.77 -11.07
N GLU A 667 -13.05 25.24 -10.42
CA GLU A 667 -11.78 25.95 -10.24
C GLU A 667 -11.08 26.21 -11.58
N TYR A 668 -10.62 27.45 -11.78
CA TYR A 668 -9.94 27.85 -13.00
C TYR A 668 -8.42 27.81 -12.85
N LYS A 669 -7.79 26.73 -13.33
CA LYS A 669 -6.32 26.52 -13.27
C LYS A 669 -5.81 26.72 -11.82
N ASP A 670 -4.58 27.22 -11.66
CA ASP A 670 -3.99 27.53 -10.35
C ASP A 670 -4.30 28.98 -9.87
N THR A 671 -5.35 29.61 -10.40
CA THR A 671 -5.64 31.02 -10.11
C THR A 671 -6.32 31.23 -8.75
N GLY A 672 -6.83 30.18 -8.12
CA GLY A 672 -7.54 30.23 -6.83
C GLY A 672 -8.92 30.89 -6.90
N THR A 673 -9.58 30.88 -8.07
CA THR A 673 -10.97 31.33 -8.26
C THR A 673 -11.74 30.36 -9.16
N TYR A 674 -13.05 30.54 -9.22
CA TYR A 674 -13.98 29.66 -9.94
C TYR A 674 -14.48 30.30 -11.25
N VAL A 675 -14.99 29.47 -12.16
CA VAL A 675 -15.74 29.85 -13.37
C VAL A 675 -16.98 28.97 -13.50
N ILE A 676 -18.06 29.49 -14.05
CA ILE A 676 -19.29 28.72 -14.30
C ILE A 676 -19.14 27.91 -15.59
N SER A 677 -19.56 26.66 -15.55
CA SER A 677 -19.58 25.71 -16.68
C SER A 677 -20.97 25.09 -16.86
N ALA A 678 -21.19 24.45 -18.01
CA ALA A 678 -22.42 23.70 -18.33
C ALA A 678 -23.73 24.48 -18.11
N ILE A 679 -23.82 25.70 -18.67
CA ILE A 679 -24.99 26.58 -18.51
C ILE A 679 -26.06 26.39 -19.59
N ASP A 680 -25.78 25.59 -20.64
CA ASP A 680 -26.65 25.43 -21.81
C ASP A 680 -28.05 24.93 -21.41
N ASP A 681 -28.12 23.92 -20.53
CA ASP A 681 -29.40 23.36 -20.05
C ASP A 681 -30.21 24.39 -19.26
N ILE A 682 -29.53 25.22 -18.46
CA ILE A 682 -30.15 26.32 -17.69
C ILE A 682 -30.75 27.35 -18.65
N GLN A 683 -30.03 27.69 -19.74
CA GLN A 683 -30.53 28.62 -20.76
C GLN A 683 -31.73 28.07 -21.52
N VAL A 684 -31.69 26.80 -21.92
CA VAL A 684 -32.81 26.13 -22.61
C VAL A 684 -34.06 26.11 -21.72
N GLN A 685 -33.92 25.76 -20.44
CA GLN A 685 -35.03 25.75 -19.50
C GLN A 685 -35.58 27.17 -19.26
N LEU A 686 -34.70 28.17 -19.19
CA LEU A 686 -35.07 29.58 -19.02
C LEU A 686 -35.94 30.09 -20.17
N ASP A 687 -35.51 29.87 -21.41
CA ASP A 687 -36.23 30.31 -22.60
C ASP A 687 -37.62 29.66 -22.70
N ASP A 688 -37.72 28.35 -22.46
CA ASP A 688 -38.99 27.62 -22.46
C ASP A 688 -39.95 28.13 -21.36
N HIS A 689 -39.45 28.36 -20.15
CA HIS A 689 -40.28 28.82 -19.04
C HIS A 689 -40.73 30.28 -19.19
N ILE A 690 -39.93 31.13 -19.84
CA ILE A 690 -40.36 32.49 -20.23
C ILE A 690 -41.54 32.42 -21.21
N ILE A 691 -41.47 31.58 -22.25
CA ILE A 691 -42.55 31.41 -23.22
C ILE A 691 -43.81 30.83 -22.57
N LYS A 692 -43.67 29.83 -21.69
CA LYS A 692 -44.78 29.26 -20.93
C LYS A 692 -45.44 30.30 -20.03
N ALA A 693 -44.66 31.08 -19.28
CA ALA A 693 -45.19 32.13 -18.42
C ALA A 693 -45.98 33.19 -19.21
N GLN A 694 -45.46 33.62 -20.37
CA GLN A 694 -46.14 34.54 -21.28
C GLN A 694 -47.44 33.96 -21.84
N THR A 695 -47.45 32.66 -22.18
CA THR A 695 -48.65 31.97 -22.69
C THR A 695 -49.74 31.92 -21.61
N MET A 696 -49.37 31.59 -20.38
CA MET A 696 -50.30 31.48 -19.25
C MET A 696 -50.87 32.83 -18.85
N LYS A 697 -50.06 33.88 -18.87
CA LYS A 697 -50.47 35.27 -18.64
C LYS A 697 -51.59 35.73 -19.58
N ASN A 698 -51.66 35.19 -20.80
CA ASN A 698 -52.69 35.53 -21.78
C ASN A 698 -53.97 34.66 -21.68
N SER A 699 -54.06 33.74 -20.72
CA SER A 699 -55.23 32.88 -20.54
C SER A 699 -56.43 33.63 -19.96
N PRO A 700 -57.67 33.43 -20.45
CA PRO A 700 -58.89 34.02 -19.86
C PRO A 700 -59.11 33.64 -18.38
N TYR A 701 -58.54 32.51 -17.94
CA TYR A 701 -58.69 31.96 -16.58
C TYR A 701 -57.53 32.34 -15.64
N ILE A 702 -56.63 33.24 -16.05
CA ILE A 702 -55.43 33.59 -15.26
C ILE A 702 -55.72 34.45 -14.03
N LYS A 703 -56.89 35.09 -13.96
CA LYS A 703 -57.21 36.14 -12.98
C LYS A 703 -56.85 35.79 -11.52
N PRO A 704 -57.06 34.56 -11.02
CA PRO A 704 -56.66 34.20 -9.65
C PRO A 704 -55.13 34.15 -9.42
N PHE A 705 -54.34 33.94 -10.48
CA PHE A 705 -52.89 33.72 -10.43
C PHE A 705 -52.07 34.82 -11.15
N GLU A 706 -52.72 35.91 -11.59
CA GLU A 706 -52.11 36.96 -12.40
C GLU A 706 -50.91 37.62 -11.70
N ALA A 707 -51.04 37.93 -10.41
CA ALA A 707 -49.94 38.52 -9.64
C ALA A 707 -48.74 37.57 -9.52
N GLU A 708 -48.99 36.28 -9.37
CA GLU A 708 -47.97 35.26 -9.20
C GLU A 708 -47.19 35.00 -10.49
N ILE A 709 -47.88 34.93 -11.64
CA ILE A 709 -47.22 34.71 -12.94
C ILE A 709 -46.41 35.92 -13.38
N LEU A 710 -46.86 37.14 -13.06
CA LEU A 710 -46.13 38.37 -13.37
C LEU A 710 -44.83 38.49 -12.57
N ASP A 711 -44.85 38.15 -11.29
CA ASP A 711 -43.64 38.12 -10.46
C ASP A 711 -42.65 37.05 -10.96
N TRP A 712 -43.16 35.86 -11.28
CA TRP A 712 -42.35 34.77 -11.81
C TRP A 712 -41.70 35.12 -13.16
N GLU A 713 -42.47 35.68 -14.10
CA GLU A 713 -41.96 36.18 -15.38
C GLU A 713 -40.83 37.20 -15.17
N ARG A 714 -41.00 38.13 -14.23
CA ARG A 714 -39.97 39.13 -13.91
C ARG A 714 -38.67 38.50 -13.40
N ARG A 715 -38.75 37.49 -12.52
CA ARG A 715 -37.58 36.78 -11.99
C ARG A 715 -36.81 36.05 -13.08
N LEU A 716 -37.51 35.39 -14.01
CA LEU A 716 -36.87 34.70 -15.15
C LEU A 716 -36.14 35.68 -16.07
N HIS A 717 -36.74 36.83 -16.41
CA HIS A 717 -36.05 37.84 -17.21
C HIS A 717 -34.82 38.44 -16.50
N LEU A 718 -34.89 38.62 -15.17
CA LEU A 718 -33.72 39.07 -14.40
C LEU A 718 -32.57 38.06 -14.45
N LEU A 719 -32.88 36.76 -14.35
CA LEU A 719 -31.90 35.70 -14.50
C LEU A 719 -31.21 35.73 -15.88
N GLN A 720 -31.98 35.95 -16.95
CA GLN A 720 -31.44 36.04 -18.32
C GLN A 720 -30.37 37.14 -18.40
N VAL A 721 -30.67 38.33 -17.88
CA VAL A 721 -29.73 39.46 -17.86
C VAL A 721 -28.47 39.14 -17.03
N ILE A 722 -28.62 38.45 -15.91
CA ILE A 722 -27.48 38.06 -15.06
C ILE A 722 -26.55 37.10 -15.82
N ILE A 723 -27.11 36.04 -16.43
CA ILE A 723 -26.36 35.04 -17.19
C ILE A 723 -25.59 35.70 -18.33
N ASP A 724 -26.24 36.56 -19.12
CA ASP A 724 -25.63 37.21 -20.28
C ASP A 724 -24.44 38.09 -19.88
N GLU A 725 -24.61 38.95 -18.86
CA GLU A 725 -23.53 39.81 -18.37
C GLU A 725 -22.41 38.98 -17.73
N TRP A 726 -22.74 37.90 -17.02
CA TRP A 726 -21.76 37.03 -16.37
C TRP A 726 -20.87 36.29 -17.36
N LEU A 727 -21.46 35.66 -18.39
CA LEU A 727 -20.70 34.95 -19.42
C LEU A 727 -19.76 35.90 -20.17
N LYS A 728 -20.19 37.14 -20.40
CA LYS A 728 -19.33 38.18 -20.98
C LYS A 728 -18.14 38.55 -20.08
N VAL A 729 -18.36 38.72 -18.77
CA VAL A 729 -17.27 38.96 -17.80
C VAL A 729 -16.30 37.78 -17.81
N GLN A 730 -16.83 36.57 -17.68
CA GLN A 730 -16.04 35.34 -17.58
C GLN A 730 -15.14 35.14 -18.80
N SER A 731 -15.70 35.23 -20.00
CA SER A 731 -14.95 35.05 -21.24
C SER A 731 -13.80 36.06 -21.37
N THR A 732 -14.08 37.33 -21.09
CA THR A 732 -13.08 38.40 -21.21
C THR A 732 -12.03 38.32 -20.11
N TRP A 733 -12.42 37.98 -18.88
CA TRP A 733 -11.51 37.76 -17.75
C TRP A 733 -10.56 36.60 -18.03
N MET A 734 -11.07 35.46 -18.52
CA MET A 734 -10.25 34.28 -18.85
C MET A 734 -9.17 34.57 -19.91
N TYR A 735 -9.44 35.48 -20.84
CA TYR A 735 -8.45 35.93 -21.83
C TYR A 735 -7.39 36.84 -21.20
N LEU A 736 -7.80 37.78 -20.34
CA LEU A 736 -6.91 38.78 -19.77
C LEU A 736 -6.12 38.31 -18.55
N GLU A 737 -6.60 37.29 -17.83
CA GLU A 737 -5.96 36.79 -16.60
C GLU A 737 -4.52 36.32 -16.85
N PRO A 738 -4.22 35.41 -17.80
CA PRO A 738 -2.83 34.97 -18.02
C PRO A 738 -1.91 36.13 -18.45
N ILE A 739 -2.46 37.14 -19.11
CA ILE A 739 -1.74 38.30 -19.64
C ILE A 739 -1.34 39.24 -18.50
N PHE A 740 -2.30 39.63 -17.66
CA PHE A 740 -2.07 40.54 -16.55
C PHE A 740 -1.53 39.86 -15.30
N SER A 741 -1.45 38.53 -15.26
CA SER A 741 -0.67 37.79 -14.26
C SER A 741 0.85 37.94 -14.45
N SER A 742 1.33 38.35 -15.64
CA SER A 742 2.75 38.68 -15.85
C SER A 742 3.16 39.99 -15.17
N PRO A 743 4.16 39.97 -14.26
CA PRO A 743 4.68 41.18 -13.62
C PRO A 743 5.26 42.19 -14.61
N ASP A 744 5.82 41.72 -15.73
CA ASP A 744 6.45 42.57 -16.74
C ASP A 744 5.39 43.39 -17.51
N ILE A 745 4.25 42.77 -17.83
CA ILE A 745 3.11 43.46 -18.47
C ILE A 745 2.49 44.46 -17.48
N GLN A 746 2.31 44.09 -16.21
CA GLN A 746 1.82 45.02 -15.19
C GLN A 746 2.73 46.24 -15.00
N GLN A 747 4.05 46.05 -15.08
CA GLN A 747 5.00 47.15 -14.97
C GLN A 747 4.95 48.11 -16.17
N GLN A 748 4.70 47.58 -17.38
CA GLN A 748 4.59 48.39 -18.60
C GLN A 748 3.21 49.05 -18.75
N MET A 749 2.16 48.47 -18.18
CA MET A 749 0.77 48.95 -18.23
C MET A 749 0.15 49.11 -16.82
N PRO A 750 0.66 50.04 -15.98
CA PRO A 750 0.26 50.12 -14.58
C PRO A 750 -1.19 50.61 -14.37
N GLU A 751 -1.74 51.42 -15.28
CA GLU A 751 -3.12 51.91 -15.16
C GLU A 751 -4.14 50.80 -15.47
N GLU A 752 -3.91 50.06 -16.56
CA GLU A 752 -4.71 48.89 -16.95
C GLU A 752 -4.55 47.76 -15.93
N GLY A 753 -3.33 47.50 -15.45
CA GLY A 753 -3.07 46.53 -14.38
C GLY A 753 -3.89 46.81 -13.13
N ARG A 754 -3.94 48.06 -12.66
CA ARG A 754 -4.79 48.45 -11.51
C ARG A 754 -6.28 48.23 -11.76
N LYS A 755 -6.77 48.53 -12.98
CA LYS A 755 -8.18 48.29 -13.36
C LYS A 755 -8.50 46.80 -13.39
N PHE A 756 -7.59 45.98 -13.92
CA PHE A 756 -7.71 44.52 -13.93
C PHE A 756 -7.74 43.97 -12.50
N THR A 757 -6.81 44.34 -11.63
CA THR A 757 -6.80 43.91 -10.22
C THR A 757 -8.09 44.31 -9.48
N ALA A 758 -8.60 45.52 -9.72
CA ALA A 758 -9.83 45.98 -9.10
C ALA A 758 -11.05 45.16 -9.55
N MET A 759 -11.12 44.80 -10.83
CA MET A 759 -12.16 43.94 -11.38
C MET A 759 -12.01 42.49 -10.90
N ASP A 760 -10.79 41.95 -10.90
CA ASP A 760 -10.46 40.60 -10.46
C ASP A 760 -10.87 40.37 -8.99
N LYS A 761 -10.68 41.39 -8.13
CA LYS A 761 -11.19 41.36 -6.76
C LYS A 761 -12.73 41.21 -6.71
N ILE A 762 -13.46 41.99 -7.50
CA ILE A 762 -14.94 41.93 -7.54
C ILE A 762 -15.38 40.55 -8.08
N TRP A 763 -14.72 40.06 -9.13
CA TRP A 763 -14.98 38.74 -9.71
C TRP A 763 -14.80 37.62 -8.68
N ARG A 764 -13.67 37.60 -7.96
CA ARG A 764 -13.39 36.60 -6.92
C ARG A 764 -14.40 36.63 -5.77
N GLU A 765 -14.82 37.81 -5.32
CA GLU A 765 -15.85 37.96 -4.28
C GLU A 765 -17.21 37.42 -4.76
N LEU A 766 -17.59 37.69 -6.02
CA LEU A 766 -18.82 37.18 -6.62
C LEU A 766 -18.76 35.65 -6.80
N MET A 767 -17.70 35.13 -7.40
CA MET A 767 -17.52 33.69 -7.61
C MET A 767 -17.50 32.91 -6.31
N LYS A 768 -16.91 33.48 -5.24
CA LYS A 768 -16.94 32.86 -3.91
C LYS A 768 -18.35 32.76 -3.35
N THR A 769 -19.17 33.80 -3.53
CA THR A 769 -20.57 33.82 -3.08
C THR A 769 -21.42 32.81 -3.85
N VAL A 770 -21.23 32.72 -5.18
CA VAL A 770 -21.93 31.75 -6.03
C VAL A 770 -21.46 30.32 -5.77
N TYR A 771 -20.18 30.12 -5.46
CA TYR A 771 -19.68 28.79 -5.08
C TYR A 771 -20.28 28.31 -3.75
N THR A 772 -20.46 29.21 -2.77
CA THR A 772 -21.09 28.83 -1.49
C THR A 772 -22.57 28.49 -1.62
N GLU A 773 -23.30 29.19 -2.49
CA GLU A 773 -24.73 28.98 -2.71
C GLU A 773 -25.02 28.98 -4.22
N PRO A 774 -24.85 27.83 -4.90
CA PRO A 774 -24.90 27.76 -6.36
C PRO A 774 -26.32 27.75 -6.94
N LYS A 775 -27.36 27.63 -6.10
CA LYS A 775 -28.76 27.58 -6.55
C LYS A 775 -29.12 28.83 -7.35
N VAL A 776 -29.62 28.63 -8.56
CA VAL A 776 -29.85 29.72 -9.52
C VAL A 776 -30.79 30.78 -8.97
N LEU A 777 -31.89 30.37 -8.34
CA LEU A 777 -32.87 31.31 -7.76
C LEU A 777 -32.30 32.15 -6.61
N VAL A 778 -31.32 31.63 -5.86
CA VAL A 778 -30.63 32.38 -4.80
C VAL A 778 -29.67 33.41 -5.42
N VAL A 779 -28.97 33.01 -6.48
CA VAL A 779 -28.05 33.89 -7.21
C VAL A 779 -28.77 35.09 -7.83
N VAL A 780 -30.00 34.91 -8.32
CA VAL A 780 -30.85 35.99 -8.86
C VAL A 780 -31.20 37.04 -7.79
N GLU A 781 -31.23 36.65 -6.52
CA GLU A 781 -31.59 37.50 -5.39
C GLU A 781 -30.39 38.25 -4.77
N ILE A 782 -29.16 37.99 -5.26
CA ILE A 782 -27.96 38.69 -4.78
C ILE A 782 -28.08 40.19 -5.08
N ASP A 783 -27.93 41.01 -4.02
CA ASP A 783 -28.04 42.46 -4.13
C ASP A 783 -27.03 43.04 -5.14
N LYS A 784 -27.57 43.82 -6.08
CA LYS A 784 -26.80 44.51 -7.14
C LYS A 784 -25.95 43.59 -8.01
N MET A 785 -26.35 42.33 -8.17
CA MET A 785 -25.66 41.35 -9.01
C MET A 785 -25.36 41.89 -10.42
N VAL A 786 -26.41 42.33 -11.13
CA VAL A 786 -26.29 42.90 -12.49
C VAL A 786 -25.38 44.12 -12.50
N GLU A 787 -25.53 45.06 -11.55
CA GLU A 787 -24.71 46.28 -11.49
C GLU A 787 -23.22 45.96 -11.32
N ARG A 788 -22.89 44.95 -10.50
CA ARG A 788 -21.51 44.51 -10.28
C ARG A 788 -20.92 43.87 -11.55
N LEU A 789 -21.69 43.03 -12.25
CA LEU A 789 -21.25 42.40 -13.51
C LEU A 789 -21.05 43.43 -14.63
N VAL A 790 -21.98 44.36 -14.79
CA VAL A 790 -21.86 45.46 -15.76
C VAL A 790 -20.63 46.31 -15.45
N LYS A 791 -20.35 46.57 -14.16
CA LYS A 791 -19.12 47.27 -13.75
C LYS A 791 -17.86 46.47 -14.09
N CYS A 792 -17.84 45.16 -13.87
CA CYS A 792 -16.73 44.30 -14.25
C CYS A 792 -16.51 44.32 -15.77
N ASN A 793 -17.56 44.18 -16.56
CA ASN A 793 -17.50 44.29 -18.03
C ASN A 793 -16.93 45.64 -18.46
N GLY A 794 -17.36 46.75 -17.86
CA GLY A 794 -16.82 48.07 -18.17
C GLY A 794 -15.32 48.22 -17.86
N LEU A 795 -14.85 47.62 -16.76
CA LEU A 795 -13.42 47.59 -16.41
C LEU A 795 -12.62 46.72 -17.37
N LEU A 796 -13.11 45.52 -17.69
CA LEU A 796 -12.50 44.59 -18.64
C LEU A 796 -12.40 45.21 -20.05
N ASP A 797 -13.46 45.86 -20.53
CA ASP A 797 -13.48 46.55 -21.82
C ASP A 797 -12.41 47.67 -21.88
N ALA A 798 -12.22 48.40 -20.77
CA ALA A 798 -11.19 49.43 -20.69
C ALA A 798 -9.77 48.83 -20.70
N VAL A 799 -9.56 47.71 -20.01
CA VAL A 799 -8.28 46.98 -19.99
C VAL A 799 -7.97 46.41 -21.37
N GLN A 800 -8.93 45.77 -22.03
CA GLN A 800 -8.76 45.19 -23.36
C GLN A 800 -8.42 46.25 -24.41
N ARG A 801 -9.08 47.42 -24.37
CA ARG A 801 -8.72 48.56 -25.22
C ARG A 801 -7.30 49.06 -24.94
N GLY A 802 -6.92 49.19 -23.67
CA GLY A 802 -5.57 49.59 -23.29
C GLY A 802 -4.52 48.61 -23.79
N LEU A 803 -4.76 47.30 -23.65
CA LEU A 803 -3.88 46.24 -24.13
C LEU A 803 -3.67 46.31 -25.64
N ASN A 804 -4.75 46.44 -26.40
CA ASN A 804 -4.66 46.58 -27.86
C ASN A 804 -3.85 47.82 -28.27
N ASN A 805 -4.07 48.97 -27.61
CA ASN A 805 -3.30 50.18 -27.87
C ASN A 805 -1.81 49.99 -27.56
N TYR A 806 -1.48 49.30 -26.47
CA TYR A 806 -0.10 49.00 -26.11
C TYR A 806 0.59 48.11 -27.15
N LEU A 807 -0.08 47.06 -27.63
CA LEU A 807 0.43 46.20 -28.70
C LEU A 807 0.66 46.97 -30.00
N GLU A 808 -0.25 47.87 -30.37
CA GLU A 808 -0.09 48.74 -31.54
C GLU A 808 1.12 49.66 -31.41
N VAL A 809 1.36 50.25 -30.23
CA VAL A 809 2.56 51.05 -29.99
C VAL A 809 3.83 50.20 -30.19
N LYS A 810 3.87 48.97 -29.68
CA LYS A 810 5.02 48.07 -29.88
C LYS A 810 5.23 47.70 -31.35
N ARG A 811 4.16 47.50 -32.12
CA ARG A 811 4.23 47.29 -33.58
C ARG A 811 4.81 48.49 -34.31
N LEU A 812 4.49 49.72 -33.89
CA LEU A 812 5.06 50.92 -34.48
C LEU A 812 6.56 51.08 -34.21
N TYR A 813 7.04 50.63 -33.03
CA TYR A 813 8.47 50.65 -32.69
C TYR A 813 9.29 49.63 -33.48
N PHE A 814 8.76 48.44 -33.73
CA PHE A 814 9.38 47.41 -34.56
C PHE A 814 8.37 46.86 -35.58
N PRO A 815 8.33 47.42 -36.82
CA PRO A 815 7.30 47.10 -37.81
C PRO A 815 7.19 45.61 -38.20
N ARG A 816 8.21 44.79 -37.96
CA ARG A 816 8.13 43.34 -38.22
C ARG A 816 7.13 42.63 -37.28
N PHE A 817 6.76 43.24 -36.15
CA PHE A 817 5.69 42.70 -35.29
C PHE A 817 4.29 42.74 -35.92
N PHE A 818 4.08 43.45 -37.04
CA PHE A 818 2.81 43.33 -37.80
C PHE A 818 2.60 41.93 -38.40
N PHE A 819 3.65 41.10 -38.49
CA PHE A 819 3.55 39.70 -38.95
C PHE A 819 3.18 38.70 -37.83
N LEU A 820 3.01 39.17 -36.60
CA LEU A 820 2.63 38.35 -35.44
C LEU A 820 1.18 38.64 -35.02
N SER A 821 0.47 37.59 -34.59
CA SER A 821 -0.85 37.75 -33.95
C SER A 821 -0.72 38.48 -32.61
N ASN A 822 -1.84 38.93 -32.04
CA ASN A 822 -1.82 39.58 -30.71
C ASN A 822 -1.27 38.61 -29.64
N ASP A 823 -1.67 37.35 -29.68
CA ASP A 823 -1.24 36.35 -28.68
C ASP A 823 0.25 36.00 -28.83
N GLU A 824 0.75 35.89 -30.07
CA GLU A 824 2.18 35.67 -30.33
C GLU A 824 3.04 36.85 -29.87
N LEU A 825 2.53 38.07 -30.07
CA LEU A 825 3.21 39.27 -29.60
C LEU A 825 3.18 39.35 -28.06
N LEU A 826 2.08 38.93 -27.43
CA LEU A 826 1.99 38.85 -25.98
C LEU A 826 2.92 37.79 -25.38
N GLU A 827 3.10 36.65 -26.03
CA GLU A 827 4.05 35.61 -25.60
C GLU A 827 5.50 36.12 -25.60
N ILE A 828 5.85 36.99 -26.55
CA ILE A 828 7.16 37.65 -26.58
C ILE A 828 7.30 38.69 -25.46
N LEU A 829 6.22 39.41 -25.16
CA LEU A 829 6.22 40.55 -24.21
C LEU A 829 5.93 40.13 -22.76
N SER A 830 5.46 38.91 -22.52
CA SER A 830 5.04 38.42 -21.19
C SER A 830 6.20 38.00 -20.30
N GLU A 831 7.35 37.65 -20.87
CA GLU A 831 8.56 37.25 -20.12
C GLU A 831 9.80 37.93 -20.71
N THR A 832 9.93 39.22 -20.40
CA THR A 832 10.97 40.09 -20.99
C THR A 832 12.38 39.81 -20.49
N LYS A 833 12.50 38.99 -19.44
CA LYS A 833 13.77 38.55 -18.83
C LYS A 833 14.43 37.39 -19.57
N ASP A 834 13.68 36.64 -20.37
CA ASP A 834 14.22 35.55 -21.18
C ASP A 834 14.18 35.92 -22.68
N PRO A 835 15.30 36.39 -23.26
CA PRO A 835 15.38 36.74 -24.67
C PRO A 835 15.14 35.56 -25.61
N THR A 836 15.15 34.31 -25.13
CA THR A 836 14.95 33.14 -25.99
C THR A 836 13.49 32.95 -26.40
N ARG A 837 12.53 33.58 -25.72
CA ARG A 837 11.10 33.54 -26.06
C ARG A 837 10.76 34.06 -27.45
N VAL A 838 11.64 34.86 -28.07
CA VAL A 838 11.45 35.29 -29.46
C VAL A 838 11.75 34.18 -30.47
N GLN A 839 12.55 33.17 -30.11
CA GLN A 839 13.06 32.15 -31.05
C GLN A 839 11.97 31.45 -31.88
N PRO A 840 10.81 31.03 -31.33
CA PRO A 840 9.74 30.41 -32.11
C PRO A 840 9.13 31.35 -33.16
N HIS A 841 9.18 32.66 -32.88
CA HIS A 841 8.53 33.72 -33.66
C HIS A 841 9.49 34.43 -34.64
N LEU A 842 10.81 34.23 -34.48
CA LEU A 842 11.83 34.89 -35.29
C LEU A 842 11.68 34.63 -36.79
N LYS A 843 11.31 33.42 -37.19
CA LYS A 843 11.12 33.07 -38.62
C LYS A 843 10.01 33.88 -39.29
N LYS A 844 8.99 34.31 -38.52
CA LYS A 844 7.91 35.19 -39.02
C LYS A 844 8.38 36.64 -39.13
N CYS A 845 9.25 37.09 -38.21
CA CYS A 845 9.80 38.44 -38.23
C CYS A 845 10.96 38.60 -39.25
N PHE A 846 11.76 37.55 -39.48
CA PHE A 846 12.93 37.54 -40.33
C PHE A 846 12.96 36.28 -41.21
N GLU A 847 12.91 36.48 -42.54
CA GLU A 847 12.92 35.37 -43.50
C GLU A 847 14.21 34.53 -43.45
N GLY A 848 15.37 35.18 -43.24
CA GLY A 848 16.69 34.55 -43.24
C GLY A 848 17.22 34.07 -41.88
N ILE A 849 16.50 34.34 -40.78
CA ILE A 849 16.93 33.98 -39.42
C ILE A 849 15.90 33.03 -38.83
N ALA A 850 16.29 31.77 -38.65
CA ALA A 850 15.47 30.79 -37.96
C ALA A 850 15.74 30.78 -36.46
N LYS A 851 17.01 30.92 -36.06
CA LYS A 851 17.41 30.96 -34.64
C LYS A 851 18.60 31.89 -34.40
N LEU A 852 18.75 32.32 -33.14
CA LEU A 852 19.90 33.04 -32.64
C LEU A 852 20.72 32.18 -31.66
N THR A 853 22.02 32.41 -31.60
CA THR A 853 22.90 31.81 -30.58
C THR A 853 23.11 32.81 -29.45
N PHE A 854 22.69 32.43 -28.25
CA PHE A 854 22.84 33.20 -27.02
C PHE A 854 24.05 32.73 -26.21
N THR A 855 24.75 33.64 -25.56
CA THR A 855 25.82 33.33 -24.58
C THR A 855 25.22 33.00 -23.20
N ALA A 856 26.07 32.63 -22.23
CA ALA A 856 25.64 32.43 -20.84
C ALA A 856 25.02 33.70 -20.22
N ASP A 857 25.45 34.88 -20.68
CA ASP A 857 24.92 36.19 -20.27
C ASP A 857 23.70 36.63 -21.11
N MET A 858 23.15 35.73 -21.95
CA MET A 858 22.02 35.98 -22.85
C MET A 858 22.27 37.05 -23.93
N ASP A 859 23.53 37.25 -24.33
CA ASP A 859 23.89 38.13 -25.44
C ASP A 859 23.88 37.38 -26.78
N VAL A 860 23.47 38.07 -27.85
CA VAL A 860 23.35 37.45 -29.19
C VAL A 860 24.66 37.57 -29.95
N THR A 861 25.17 36.43 -30.43
CA THR A 861 26.49 36.36 -31.12
C THR A 861 26.44 35.82 -32.54
N HIS A 862 25.49 34.94 -32.86
CA HIS A 862 25.38 34.34 -34.18
C HIS A 862 23.92 34.27 -34.61
N MET A 863 23.69 34.41 -35.91
CA MET A 863 22.41 34.13 -36.55
C MET A 863 22.48 32.80 -37.30
N LYS A 864 21.43 32.00 -37.19
CA LYS A 864 21.30 30.69 -37.81
C LYS A 864 20.11 30.65 -38.76
N SER A 865 20.33 30.24 -40.00
CA SER A 865 19.28 30.09 -41.01
C SER A 865 18.48 28.80 -40.81
N SER A 866 17.34 28.68 -41.51
CA SER A 866 16.55 27.43 -41.52
C SER A 866 17.28 26.25 -42.16
N GLU A 867 18.26 26.51 -43.02
CA GLU A 867 19.10 25.51 -43.69
C GLU A 867 20.31 25.11 -42.84
N GLY A 868 20.47 25.69 -41.65
CA GLY A 868 21.54 25.38 -40.71
C GLY A 868 22.82 26.20 -40.90
N GLU A 869 22.83 27.17 -41.82
CA GLU A 869 23.96 28.10 -41.99
C GLU A 869 24.11 28.99 -40.75
N ILE A 870 25.34 29.16 -40.26
CA ILE A 870 25.65 29.98 -39.10
C ILE A 870 26.51 31.16 -39.54
N VAL A 871 26.04 32.38 -39.25
CA VAL A 871 26.78 33.61 -39.53
C VAL A 871 27.07 34.35 -38.22
N PRO A 872 28.35 34.62 -37.89
CA PRO A 872 28.70 35.41 -36.72
C PRO A 872 28.31 36.88 -36.93
N LEU A 873 27.75 37.47 -35.88
CA LEU A 873 27.42 38.89 -35.83
C LEU A 873 28.71 39.73 -35.72
N VAL A 874 28.70 40.95 -36.24
CA VAL A 874 29.86 41.86 -36.17
C VAL A 874 29.96 42.43 -34.77
N ASP A 875 28.83 42.91 -34.25
CA ASP A 875 28.69 43.49 -32.94
C ASP A 875 27.89 42.51 -32.07
N VAL A 876 28.38 42.19 -30.86
CA VAL A 876 27.62 41.36 -29.91
C VAL A 876 26.46 42.18 -29.36
N ILE A 877 25.24 41.69 -29.51
CA ILE A 877 24.03 42.43 -29.10
C ILE A 877 23.74 42.10 -27.65
N GLN A 878 23.85 43.10 -26.79
CA GLN A 878 23.65 42.94 -25.36
C GLN A 878 22.18 43.11 -24.98
N THR A 879 21.49 42.00 -24.72
CA THR A 879 20.04 42.02 -24.47
C THR A 879 19.68 42.71 -23.15
N ALA A 880 20.58 42.65 -22.16
CA ALA A 880 20.42 43.31 -20.86
C ALA A 880 20.32 44.85 -20.95
N LEU A 881 20.99 45.49 -21.91
CA LEU A 881 20.94 46.95 -22.10
C LEU A 881 19.55 47.44 -22.51
N ALA A 882 18.74 46.56 -23.13
CA ALA A 882 17.38 46.88 -23.53
C ALA A 882 16.39 46.96 -22.36
N ARG A 883 16.78 46.55 -21.14
CA ARG A 883 15.95 46.58 -19.92
C ARG A 883 14.54 46.00 -20.14
N GLY A 884 14.47 44.82 -20.76
CA GLY A 884 13.21 44.12 -21.04
C GLY A 884 12.41 44.65 -22.26
N GLN A 885 12.89 45.66 -22.97
CA GLN A 885 12.25 46.12 -24.21
C GLN A 885 12.78 45.34 -25.42
N VAL A 886 12.10 44.23 -25.72
CA VAL A 886 12.50 43.29 -26.76
C VAL A 886 12.62 43.97 -28.14
N GLU A 887 11.76 44.93 -28.43
CA GLU A 887 11.77 45.69 -29.68
C GLU A 887 13.10 46.44 -29.92
N LYS A 888 13.80 46.87 -28.87
CA LYS A 888 15.02 47.67 -29.01
C LYS A 888 16.20 46.86 -29.52
N TRP A 889 16.46 45.70 -28.91
CA TRP A 889 17.58 44.87 -29.33
C TRP A 889 17.28 44.12 -30.64
N LEU A 890 16.01 43.88 -30.98
CA LEU A 890 15.62 43.36 -32.30
C LEU A 890 15.89 44.35 -33.44
N VAL A 891 15.76 45.65 -33.19
CA VAL A 891 16.17 46.70 -34.14
C VAL A 891 17.69 46.68 -34.32
N GLU A 892 18.46 46.52 -33.24
CA GLU A 892 19.92 46.36 -33.30
C GLU A 892 20.31 45.11 -34.10
N LEU A 893 19.61 44.00 -33.88
CA LEU A 893 19.78 42.76 -34.66
C LEU A 893 19.53 42.97 -36.14
N GLU A 894 18.49 43.71 -36.52
CA GLU A 894 18.24 44.02 -37.93
C GLU A 894 19.39 44.81 -38.57
N ILE A 895 19.96 45.76 -37.82
CA ILE A 895 21.10 46.56 -38.29
C ILE A 895 22.35 45.69 -38.41
N ASP A 896 22.66 44.91 -37.38
CA ASP A 896 23.90 44.11 -37.35
C ASP A 896 23.84 42.89 -38.28
N MET A 897 22.67 42.30 -38.51
CA MET A 897 22.44 41.30 -39.55
C MET A 897 22.94 41.83 -40.91
N LYS A 898 22.55 43.06 -41.28
CA LYS A 898 22.97 43.67 -42.55
C LYS A 898 24.48 43.89 -42.57
N LYS A 899 25.07 44.41 -41.49
CA LYS A 899 26.54 44.60 -41.39
C LYS A 899 27.31 43.28 -41.51
N SER A 900 26.80 42.24 -40.86
CA SER A 900 27.41 40.90 -40.80
C SER A 900 27.45 40.25 -42.17
N VAL A 901 26.35 40.29 -42.92
CA VAL A 901 26.33 39.79 -44.30
C VAL A 901 27.30 40.57 -45.18
N HIS A 902 27.37 41.91 -45.08
CA HIS A 902 28.34 42.71 -45.83
C HIS A 902 29.80 42.31 -45.50
N LYS A 903 30.11 42.11 -44.22
CA LYS A 903 31.43 41.66 -43.76
C LYS A 903 31.76 40.26 -44.30
N MET A 904 30.82 39.33 -44.25
CA MET A 904 31.00 37.98 -44.80
C MET A 904 31.26 38.00 -46.31
N VAL A 905 30.53 38.82 -47.07
CA VAL A 905 30.80 38.99 -48.52
C VAL A 905 32.21 39.54 -48.75
N ALA A 906 32.62 40.58 -48.01
CA ALA A 906 33.95 41.16 -48.15
C ALA A 906 35.08 40.15 -47.82
N MET A 907 34.91 39.37 -46.75
CA MET A 907 35.88 38.34 -46.36
C MET A 907 35.92 37.19 -47.37
N ALA A 908 34.75 36.75 -47.86
CA ALA A 908 34.66 35.72 -48.90
C ALA A 908 35.40 36.14 -50.18
N ILE A 909 35.23 37.41 -50.61
CA ILE A 909 35.96 37.98 -51.76
C ILE A 909 37.47 37.95 -51.55
N ALA A 910 37.95 38.31 -50.36
CA ALA A 910 39.38 38.35 -50.06
C ALA A 910 40.00 36.95 -49.90
N ASP A 911 39.22 35.96 -49.47
CA ASP A 911 39.64 34.56 -49.31
C ASP A 911 39.60 33.78 -50.64
N TYR A 912 38.80 34.22 -51.61
CA TYR A 912 38.63 33.56 -52.91
C TYR A 912 39.95 33.38 -53.67
N THR A 913 40.86 34.36 -53.60
CA THR A 913 42.16 34.28 -54.28
C THR A 913 43.18 33.41 -53.54
N LYS A 914 42.89 33.00 -52.30
CA LYS A 914 43.82 32.28 -51.43
C LYS A 914 43.55 30.78 -51.39
N LYS A 915 42.35 30.32 -51.74
CA LYS A 915 41.93 28.92 -51.65
C LYS A 915 41.43 28.37 -52.99
N PRO A 916 41.62 27.07 -53.26
CA PRO A 916 40.95 26.39 -54.38
C PRO A 916 39.42 26.56 -54.32
N ARG A 917 38.79 26.73 -55.48
CA ARG A 917 37.36 27.06 -55.60
C ARG A 917 36.44 26.01 -54.95
N ASP A 918 36.76 24.74 -55.13
CA ASP A 918 36.05 23.58 -54.57
C ASP A 918 36.02 23.60 -53.04
N VAL A 919 37.13 24.01 -52.41
CA VAL A 919 37.22 24.17 -50.95
C VAL A 919 36.56 25.47 -50.49
N TRP A 920 36.74 26.57 -51.23
CA TRP A 920 36.20 27.88 -50.87
C TRP A 920 34.67 27.90 -50.85
N VAL A 921 34.01 27.25 -51.82
CA VAL A 921 32.53 27.18 -51.91
C VAL A 921 31.89 26.50 -50.69
N LEU A 922 32.62 25.60 -50.01
CA LEU A 922 32.11 24.88 -48.83
C LEU A 922 32.28 25.63 -47.51
N VAL A 923 33.10 26.69 -47.49
CA VAL A 923 33.46 27.42 -46.25
C VAL A 923 32.61 28.67 -46.03
N TRP A 924 32.09 29.28 -47.09
CA TRP A 924 31.38 30.55 -47.03
C TRP A 924 29.86 30.36 -47.17
N PRO A 925 29.01 31.16 -46.48
CA PRO A 925 27.55 31.03 -46.58
C PRO A 925 27.06 31.13 -48.02
N GLY A 926 26.03 30.35 -48.38
CA GLY A 926 25.60 30.14 -49.77
C GLY A 926 25.27 31.43 -50.52
N GLN A 927 24.62 32.40 -49.86
CA GLN A 927 24.33 33.71 -50.46
C GLN A 927 25.61 34.50 -50.81
N THR A 928 26.66 34.40 -49.98
CA THR A 928 27.93 35.09 -50.23
C THR A 928 28.71 34.48 -51.39
N VAL A 929 28.70 33.15 -51.48
CA VAL A 929 29.27 32.37 -52.59
C VAL A 929 28.59 32.75 -53.91
N ARG A 930 27.25 32.77 -53.92
CA ARG A 930 26.46 33.12 -55.11
C ARG A 930 26.67 34.56 -55.57
N THR A 931 26.79 35.50 -54.64
CA THR A 931 26.99 36.95 -54.93
C THR A 931 28.36 37.24 -55.55
N LYS A 932 29.33 36.34 -55.41
CA LYS A 932 30.68 36.46 -56.03
C LYS A 932 30.83 35.67 -57.33
N ILE A 933 30.07 34.60 -57.51
CA ILE A 933 30.12 33.72 -58.69
C ILE A 933 29.36 34.34 -59.88
N ASN A 934 28.35 35.17 -59.62
CA ASN A 934 27.76 36.09 -60.59
C ASN A 934 28.48 37.44 -60.55
#